data_AF-A0A9P6NC28-F1
#
_entry.id   AF-A0A9P6NC28-F1
#
_cell.length_a   1.000
_cell.length_b   1.000
_cell.length_c   1.000
_cell.angle_alpha   90.00
_cell.angle_beta   90.00
_cell.angle_gamma   90.00
#
_symmetry.space_group_name_H-M   'P 1'
#
loop_
_entity.id
_entity.type
_entity.pdbx_description
1 polymer ?
#
loop_
_entity_poly.entity_id
_entity_poly.type
_entity_poly.pdbx_seq_one_letter_code
_entity_poly.pdbx_strand_id
1 'polypeptide(L)'
;MAANIALPPSPILSPNPEDLPLLRLQDLPSLSAKAPSSPSSRLPEVALQSRLVSDSLLQTPSKLIDEFVAALFPALSGDENFEELRSLLQNISNDTRLKTSNISKLLNLLTARKQQSSSTDFARRDQFGSQTPPQPVAIDTDREIVNAPAAEVEQLKAEITQLQSKVKLEEEKRTKSISLLRAVRQKLVQTEKDKSAIEMELDGLNKETSNKAAEFQNEKARLEEELSRTRIAQQQQLSKMRHSFERETQHMRSQFERDAATKKSQSELDAITAKAAYERELTMRNSKISQLDARVRELSLERDRLFDQLQSKHAEIESTTARHDEIQGRAGELQHQLNDSRDHLAALLEEVDNLRQLSSSQVNGEDGYRKLLAEVQSQHASQTALLSARISQLEKERTDLEHDLGQTLKARLKDIEQMRHEAHVKSLEYADSLQNMAERNEQILASNAKIKTLQDQLALAEQARSTQTVSVTNLSNELQELKTLTSAQASQIATLENALKEAQDREGIIRSQAHSLRDELRKVQSGVLSNEHQRSRGVGFFANFSTSTTDATPRIDLPDDQVSTSRISLKTTHDLALDNSLPVPDQEAELNFEYLRNTLLQFLEHKEMRPHLVRVLGVILHFTPQETRRLAAKVAS
;
A
#
# COMPACT_ATOMS: atom_id res chain seq x y z
N MET A 1 66.54 -62.52 17.92
CA MET A 1 67.12 -61.48 17.04
C MET A 1 66.81 -61.88 15.61
N ALA A 2 66.18 -61.00 14.83
CA ALA A 2 65.96 -61.17 13.39
C ALA A 2 66.12 -59.79 12.73
N ALA A 3 66.73 -59.72 11.56
CA ALA A 3 67.12 -58.46 10.96
C ALA A 3 65.95 -57.77 10.25
N ASN A 4 65.85 -56.44 10.42
CA ASN A 4 64.85 -55.62 9.74
C ASN A 4 65.36 -55.28 8.33
N ILE A 5 64.98 -56.07 7.33
CA ILE A 5 65.42 -55.90 5.94
C ILE A 5 64.45 -54.95 5.22
N ALA A 6 64.95 -53.79 4.78
CA ALA A 6 64.17 -52.84 4.00
C ALA A 6 64.03 -53.28 2.53
N LEU A 7 62.81 -53.26 2.00
CA LEU A 7 62.53 -53.49 0.58
C LEU A 7 62.84 -52.22 -0.24
N PRO A 8 63.37 -52.35 -1.48
CA PRO A 8 63.57 -51.22 -2.38
C PRO A 8 62.24 -50.73 -2.98
N PRO A 9 62.12 -49.43 -3.33
CA PRO A 9 60.93 -48.88 -3.96
C PRO A 9 60.79 -49.37 -5.42
N SER A 10 59.59 -49.79 -5.80
CA SER A 10 59.25 -50.16 -7.18
C SER A 10 59.20 -48.92 -8.10
N PRO A 11 59.64 -49.02 -9.37
CA PRO A 11 59.55 -47.91 -10.31
C PRO A 11 58.09 -47.62 -10.73
N ILE A 12 57.71 -46.35 -10.75
CA ILE A 12 56.39 -45.91 -11.24
C ILE A 12 56.42 -45.90 -12.78
N LEU A 13 55.75 -46.89 -13.37
CA LEU A 13 55.46 -46.90 -14.81
C LEU A 13 54.22 -46.05 -15.11
N SER A 14 54.45 -44.77 -15.42
CA SER A 14 53.42 -43.90 -15.98
C SER A 14 53.05 -44.35 -17.41
N PRO A 15 51.77 -44.58 -17.74
CA PRO A 15 51.36 -44.89 -19.11
C PRO A 15 51.48 -43.66 -20.01
N ASN A 16 51.89 -43.88 -21.26
CA ASN A 16 52.15 -42.81 -22.23
C ASN A 16 50.83 -42.31 -22.86
N PRO A 17 50.53 -41.00 -22.87
CA PRO A 17 49.23 -40.47 -23.34
C PRO A 17 49.23 -40.11 -24.84
N GLU A 18 49.72 -41.03 -25.70
CA GLU A 18 49.69 -40.88 -27.17
C GLU A 18 48.94 -42.04 -27.84
N ASP A 19 47.62 -42.09 -27.64
CA ASP A 19 46.68 -42.74 -28.58
C ASP A 19 45.22 -42.37 -28.24
N LEU A 20 44.63 -41.42 -28.99
CA LEU A 20 43.20 -41.28 -29.33
C LEU A 20 43.03 -40.03 -30.25
N PRO A 21 42.02 -39.99 -31.15
CA PRO A 21 42.09 -39.15 -32.35
C PRO A 21 41.59 -37.71 -32.19
N LEU A 22 42.09 -36.86 -33.09
CA LEU A 22 41.63 -35.49 -33.34
C LEU A 22 40.11 -35.42 -33.64
N LEU A 23 39.37 -34.63 -32.85
CA LEU A 23 38.15 -33.97 -33.28
C LEU A 23 38.30 -32.45 -33.11
N ARG A 24 37.73 -31.70 -34.06
CA ARG A 24 38.16 -30.34 -34.40
C ARG A 24 36.97 -29.42 -34.68
N LEU A 25 36.60 -28.63 -33.66
CA LEU A 25 35.75 -27.43 -33.70
C LEU A 25 36.19 -26.60 -32.46
N GLN A 26 36.59 -25.32 -32.49
CA GLN A 26 36.12 -24.16 -33.28
C GLN A 26 34.60 -24.01 -33.12
N ASP A 27 34.08 -23.26 -32.15
CA ASP A 27 34.34 -21.82 -31.99
C ASP A 27 34.24 -21.27 -30.55
N LEU A 28 34.80 -20.07 -30.35
CA LEU A 28 34.72 -19.26 -29.13
C LEU A 28 34.51 -17.77 -29.49
N PRO A 29 33.45 -17.12 -28.99
CA PRO A 29 33.43 -15.68 -28.83
C PRO A 29 33.95 -15.30 -27.43
N SER A 30 35.07 -14.57 -27.37
CA SER A 30 35.65 -14.10 -26.12
C SER A 30 34.85 -12.92 -25.53
N LEU A 31 34.53 -12.98 -24.23
CA LEU A 31 34.08 -11.80 -23.46
C LEU A 31 34.96 -11.59 -22.22
N SER A 32 35.68 -10.47 -22.22
CA SER A 32 36.50 -10.01 -21.10
C SER A 32 35.65 -9.17 -20.14
N ALA A 33 35.54 -9.59 -18.87
CA ALA A 33 34.78 -8.87 -17.84
C ALA A 33 35.43 -8.97 -16.44
N LYS A 34 36.59 -8.33 -16.29
CA LYS A 34 36.97 -7.47 -15.15
C LYS A 34 36.31 -7.80 -13.78
N ALA A 35 37.03 -8.55 -12.94
CA ALA A 35 36.61 -8.81 -11.56
C ALA A 35 36.58 -7.53 -10.68
N PRO A 36 35.54 -7.34 -9.84
CA PRO A 36 35.55 -6.40 -8.72
C PRO A 36 36.02 -7.08 -7.42
N SER A 37 36.70 -6.33 -6.56
CA SER A 37 37.22 -6.80 -5.27
C SER A 37 36.15 -6.91 -4.18
N SER A 38 36.22 -7.97 -3.38
CA SER A 38 35.36 -8.17 -2.21
C SER A 38 35.71 -7.21 -1.06
N PRO A 39 34.75 -6.44 -0.51
CA PRO A 39 34.90 -5.83 0.82
C PRO A 39 34.42 -6.81 1.90
N SER A 40 35.24 -7.02 2.94
CA SER A 40 34.82 -7.76 4.13
C SER A 40 33.85 -6.90 4.97
N SER A 41 32.59 -7.34 5.10
CA SER A 41 31.62 -6.74 6.03
C SER A 41 31.39 -7.65 7.23
N ARG A 42 31.81 -7.20 8.41
CA ARG A 42 31.68 -7.90 9.69
C ARG A 42 30.31 -7.60 10.32
N LEU A 43 29.69 -8.59 10.96
CA LEU A 43 28.36 -8.50 11.58
C LEU A 43 28.26 -7.32 12.58
N PRO A 44 27.19 -6.51 12.53
CA PRO A 44 26.67 -5.81 13.69
C PRO A 44 25.69 -6.73 14.45
N GLU A 45 25.90 -6.79 15.76
CA GLU A 45 25.24 -7.64 16.74
C GLU A 45 23.77 -7.24 17.02
N VAL A 46 22.93 -8.20 17.43
CA VAL A 46 21.49 -7.96 17.67
C VAL A 46 21.27 -7.30 19.04
N ALA A 47 21.24 -5.97 19.07
CA ALA A 47 20.83 -5.18 20.23
C ALA A 47 20.17 -3.85 19.81
N LEU A 48 19.45 -3.21 20.75
CA LEU A 48 18.91 -1.84 20.66
C LEU A 48 17.72 -1.58 19.71
N GLN A 49 16.72 -2.47 19.66
CA GLN A 49 15.34 -2.10 19.24
C GLN A 49 14.34 -1.97 20.42
N SER A 50 14.85 -1.85 21.64
CA SER A 50 14.07 -1.78 22.89
C SER A 50 13.86 -0.35 23.46
N ARG A 51 13.91 0.69 22.61
CA ARG A 51 13.88 2.11 23.08
C ARG A 51 12.93 3.07 22.35
N LEU A 52 12.09 2.60 21.42
CA LEU A 52 11.11 3.41 20.67
C LEU A 52 9.64 2.99 20.91
N VAL A 53 9.37 2.30 22.02
CA VAL A 53 8.01 1.84 22.42
C VAL A 53 7.52 2.54 23.71
N SER A 54 8.39 3.24 24.43
CA SER A 54 8.09 3.83 25.74
C SER A 54 7.22 5.09 25.68
N ASP A 55 7.46 5.98 24.71
CA ASP A 55 6.86 7.32 24.71
C ASP A 55 5.44 7.36 24.12
N SER A 56 5.10 6.40 23.26
CA SER A 56 3.76 6.29 22.65
C SER A 56 2.68 5.82 23.64
N LEU A 57 3.07 5.16 24.73
CA LEU A 57 2.17 4.68 25.79
C LEU A 57 1.84 5.73 26.87
N LEU A 58 2.51 6.88 26.89
CA LEU A 58 2.28 7.95 27.88
C LEU A 58 1.33 9.06 27.40
N GLN A 59 0.98 9.11 26.11
CA GLN A 59 0.05 10.12 25.55
C GLN A 59 -1.40 9.63 25.38
N THR A 60 -1.68 8.36 25.66
CA THR A 60 -3.04 7.81 25.59
C THR A 60 -3.97 8.26 26.74
N PRO A 61 -3.57 8.33 28.03
CA PRO A 61 -4.53 8.66 29.09
C PRO A 61 -4.99 10.12 29.03
N SER A 62 -4.11 11.07 28.68
CA SER A 62 -4.47 12.50 28.62
C SER A 62 -5.49 12.80 27.51
N LYS A 63 -5.40 12.13 26.36
CA LYS A 63 -6.38 12.26 25.27
C LYS A 63 -7.72 11.63 25.62
N LEU A 64 -7.71 10.44 26.25
CA LEU A 64 -8.93 9.79 26.75
C LEU A 64 -9.62 10.60 27.85
N ILE A 65 -8.86 11.27 28.73
CA ILE A 65 -9.42 12.18 29.74
C ILE A 65 -10.06 13.40 29.09
N ASP A 66 -9.40 14.06 28.14
CA ASP A 66 -9.99 15.21 27.42
C ASP A 66 -11.27 14.80 26.64
N GLU A 67 -11.33 13.59 26.06
CA GLU A 67 -12.51 13.06 25.37
C GLU A 67 -13.65 12.70 26.36
N PHE A 68 -13.34 12.08 27.49
CA PHE A 68 -14.31 11.76 28.55
C PHE A 68 -14.88 13.03 29.22
N VAL A 69 -14.04 14.05 29.40
CA VAL A 69 -14.44 15.38 29.91
C VAL A 69 -15.34 16.11 28.91
N ALA A 70 -15.08 15.99 27.59
CA ALA A 70 -15.98 16.50 26.56
C ALA A 70 -17.34 15.77 26.55
N ALA A 71 -17.36 14.47 26.83
CA ALA A 71 -18.58 13.67 26.91
C ALA A 71 -19.45 13.95 28.16
N LEU A 72 -18.87 14.50 29.24
CA LEU A 72 -19.58 14.83 30.48
C LEU A 72 -20.39 16.14 30.44
N PHE A 73 -20.09 17.05 29.50
CA PHE A 73 -20.75 18.36 29.39
C PHE A 73 -22.30 18.32 29.36
N PRO A 74 -22.95 17.38 28.63
CA PRO A 74 -24.42 17.33 28.58
C PRO A 74 -25.10 16.77 29.83
N ALA A 75 -24.36 16.15 30.76
CA ALA A 75 -24.94 15.42 31.90
C ALA A 75 -25.06 16.27 33.19
N LEU A 76 -24.45 17.46 33.22
CA LEU A 76 -24.30 18.29 34.44
C LEU A 76 -25.42 19.33 34.58
N SER A 77 -26.66 18.85 34.55
CA SER A 77 -27.89 19.66 34.66
C SER A 77 -28.49 19.72 36.07
N GLY A 78 -27.91 19.01 37.05
CA GLY A 78 -28.34 19.02 38.46
C GLY A 78 -27.23 19.52 39.38
N ASP A 79 -27.56 20.40 40.31
CA ASP A 79 -26.57 21.17 41.08
C ASP A 79 -25.85 20.38 42.20
N GLU A 80 -26.43 19.29 42.71
CA GLU A 80 -25.87 18.60 43.89
C GLU A 80 -24.49 17.96 43.67
N ASN A 81 -24.18 17.52 42.43
CA ASN A 81 -22.90 16.91 42.08
C ASN A 81 -21.78 17.93 41.80
N PHE A 82 -22.06 19.23 41.86
CA PHE A 82 -21.14 20.29 41.39
C PHE A 82 -19.86 20.40 42.23
N GLU A 83 -19.99 20.38 43.56
CA GLU A 83 -18.86 20.60 44.46
C GLU A 83 -17.98 19.34 44.62
N GLU A 84 -18.58 18.14 44.48
CA GLU A 84 -17.83 16.88 44.39
C GLU A 84 -16.98 16.83 43.11
N LEU A 85 -17.57 17.12 41.94
CA LEU A 85 -16.84 17.20 40.67
C LEU A 85 -15.70 18.20 40.73
N ARG A 86 -15.93 19.36 41.38
CA ARG A 86 -14.89 20.37 41.63
C ARG A 86 -13.74 19.79 42.45
N SER A 87 -14.03 19.07 43.54
CA SER A 87 -12.99 18.43 44.37
C SER A 87 -12.17 17.39 43.60
N LEU A 88 -12.83 16.59 42.75
CA LEU A 88 -12.22 15.51 41.98
C LEU A 88 -11.33 16.08 40.86
N LEU A 89 -11.81 17.09 40.12
CA LEU A 89 -11.00 17.84 39.14
C LEU A 89 -9.82 18.57 39.80
N GLN A 90 -9.99 19.11 41.00
CA GLN A 90 -8.92 19.78 41.73
C GLN A 90 -7.85 18.79 42.23
N ASN A 91 -8.24 17.58 42.63
CA ASN A 91 -7.32 16.47 42.92
C ASN A 91 -6.56 16.01 41.67
N ILE A 92 -7.23 15.83 40.53
CA ILE A 92 -6.57 15.47 39.25
C ILE A 92 -5.61 16.60 38.80
N SER A 93 -5.99 17.86 38.98
CA SER A 93 -5.13 19.02 38.67
C SER A 93 -3.89 19.15 39.59
N ASN A 94 -3.85 18.43 40.70
CA ASN A 94 -2.67 18.36 41.58
C ASN A 94 -1.67 17.27 41.13
N ASP A 95 -2.12 16.22 40.41
CA ASP A 95 -1.21 15.27 39.77
C ASP A 95 -0.58 15.90 38.52
N THR A 96 0.75 16.04 38.52
CA THR A 96 1.50 16.66 37.44
C THR A 96 1.47 15.86 36.14
N ARG A 97 1.09 14.57 36.17
CA ARG A 97 1.05 13.68 35.00
C ARG A 97 -0.23 13.81 34.17
N LEU A 98 -1.32 14.31 34.75
CA LEU A 98 -2.66 14.35 34.13
C LEU A 98 -3.12 15.78 33.77
N LYS A 99 -2.23 16.77 33.88
CA LYS A 99 -2.56 18.19 33.87
C LYS A 99 -2.77 18.77 32.47
N THR A 100 -3.93 18.50 31.85
CA THR A 100 -4.28 19.03 30.51
C THR A 100 -4.72 20.50 30.53
N SER A 101 -4.58 21.19 29.40
CA SER A 101 -5.04 22.58 29.22
C SER A 101 -6.57 22.73 29.33
N ASN A 102 -7.32 21.64 29.14
CA ASN A 102 -8.78 21.68 29.17
C ASN A 102 -9.32 21.54 30.59
N ILE A 103 -8.64 20.78 31.46
CA ILE A 103 -8.93 20.72 32.91
C ILE A 103 -8.78 22.11 33.55
N SER A 104 -7.71 22.86 33.24
CA SER A 104 -7.51 24.20 33.82
C SER A 104 -8.52 25.24 33.30
N LYS A 105 -8.93 25.16 32.02
CA LYS A 105 -10.05 25.96 31.49
C LYS A 105 -11.36 25.65 32.21
N LEU A 106 -11.65 24.37 32.46
CA LEU A 106 -12.84 23.95 33.21
C LEU A 106 -12.83 24.44 34.66
N LEU A 107 -11.70 24.31 35.36
CA LEU A 107 -11.56 24.81 36.73
C LEU A 107 -11.79 26.33 36.83
N ASN A 108 -11.34 27.08 35.81
CA ASN A 108 -11.60 28.52 35.69
C ASN A 108 -13.08 28.81 35.39
N LEU A 109 -13.72 28.10 34.46
CA LEU A 109 -15.15 28.28 34.13
C LEU A 109 -16.08 27.90 35.30
N LEU A 110 -15.78 26.81 36.01
CA LEU A 110 -16.50 26.41 37.23
C LEU A 110 -16.33 27.43 38.35
N THR A 111 -15.17 28.07 38.45
CA THR A 111 -14.93 29.15 39.42
C THR A 111 -15.65 30.44 39.03
N ALA A 112 -15.70 30.78 37.74
CA ALA A 112 -16.49 31.92 37.23
C ALA A 112 -18.00 31.71 37.44
N ARG A 113 -18.54 30.50 37.20
CA ARG A 113 -19.96 30.19 37.46
C ARG A 113 -20.32 30.37 38.94
N LYS A 114 -19.44 29.97 39.87
CA LYS A 114 -19.62 30.19 41.32
C LYS A 114 -19.57 31.68 41.74
N GLN A 115 -19.02 32.56 40.92
CA GLN A 115 -19.04 34.01 41.13
C GLN A 115 -20.28 34.70 40.53
N GLN A 116 -20.98 34.05 39.58
CA GLN A 116 -22.22 34.57 39.00
C GLN A 116 -23.46 34.22 39.84
N SER A 117 -23.44 33.09 40.56
CA SER A 117 -24.56 32.64 41.41
C SER A 117 -24.79 33.46 42.68
N SER A 118 -24.01 34.51 42.94
CA SER A 118 -24.11 35.38 44.13
C SER A 118 -24.56 36.82 43.82
N SER A 119 -25.22 37.06 42.67
CA SER A 119 -25.56 38.42 42.21
C SER A 119 -26.88 38.51 41.40
N THR A 120 -27.97 37.91 41.89
CA THR A 120 -29.31 38.03 41.27
C THR A 120 -30.42 38.22 42.29
N ASP A 121 -30.34 39.27 43.11
CA ASP A 121 -31.38 39.58 44.11
C ASP A 121 -31.59 41.09 44.29
N PHE A 122 -32.10 41.78 43.25
CA PHE A 122 -32.67 43.13 43.39
C PHE A 122 -33.64 43.48 42.24
N ALA A 123 -34.61 44.36 42.56
CA ALA A 123 -35.49 45.07 41.63
C ALA A 123 -36.51 44.28 40.77
N ARG A 124 -37.65 43.92 41.38
CA ARG A 124 -38.98 44.23 40.79
C ARG A 124 -40.11 44.21 41.83
N ARG A 125 -40.80 45.34 41.99
CA ARG A 125 -42.12 45.46 42.63
C ARG A 125 -42.80 46.68 42.03
N ASP A 126 -44.05 46.53 41.58
CA ASP A 126 -44.73 47.57 40.80
C ASP A 126 -46.25 47.58 41.01
N GLN A 127 -46.84 48.76 40.77
CA GLN A 127 -48.27 49.09 40.58
C GLN A 127 -49.32 48.87 41.69
N PHE A 128 -49.91 49.99 42.15
CA PHE A 128 -51.34 50.34 42.40
C PHE A 128 -51.40 51.73 43.11
N GLY A 129 -52.45 52.57 43.07
CA GLY A 129 -53.74 52.57 42.35
C GLY A 129 -54.64 53.75 42.81
N SER A 130 -55.66 54.15 42.02
CA SER A 130 -56.62 55.29 42.25
C SER A 130 -55.99 56.72 42.31
N GLN A 131 -56.49 57.79 41.66
CA GLN A 131 -57.82 58.49 41.69
C GLN A 131 -58.11 59.20 43.04
N THR A 132 -58.54 60.47 43.18
CA THR A 132 -59.05 61.58 42.31
C THR A 132 -58.90 62.98 42.97
N PRO A 133 -58.98 64.10 42.22
CA PRO A 133 -59.48 65.41 42.73
C PRO A 133 -60.41 66.17 41.72
N PRO A 134 -60.82 67.45 41.92
CA PRO A 134 -61.76 68.02 42.91
C PRO A 134 -62.95 68.82 42.26
N GLN A 135 -63.92 69.35 43.03
CA GLN A 135 -65.01 70.26 42.54
C GLN A 135 -65.49 71.30 43.61
N PRO A 136 -66.23 72.40 43.26
CA PRO A 136 -66.25 73.67 44.02
C PRO A 136 -67.62 74.33 44.34
N VAL A 137 -67.59 75.50 45.02
CA VAL A 137 -68.66 76.54 45.22
C VAL A 137 -67.92 77.90 45.42
N ALA A 138 -68.27 79.13 44.99
CA ALA A 138 -69.43 79.84 44.37
C ALA A 138 -70.28 80.74 45.32
N ILE A 139 -70.98 81.76 44.76
CA ILE A 139 -72.03 82.63 45.36
C ILE A 139 -71.53 83.70 46.39
N ASP A 140 -72.02 84.97 46.50
CA ASP A 140 -72.67 86.00 45.64
C ASP A 140 -72.74 87.35 46.45
N THR A 141 -72.28 88.52 45.97
CA THR A 141 -72.97 89.72 45.38
C THR A 141 -73.86 90.65 46.27
N ASP A 142 -73.96 91.92 45.82
CA ASP A 142 -74.87 93.04 46.21
C ASP A 142 -74.68 93.74 47.59
N ARG A 143 -75.16 94.98 47.88
CA ARG A 143 -75.52 96.26 47.19
C ARG A 143 -76.80 96.86 47.84
N GLU A 144 -76.77 98.15 48.22
CA GLU A 144 -77.89 99.12 48.36
C GLU A 144 -77.31 100.47 48.89
N ILE A 145 -77.98 101.65 48.96
CA ILE A 145 -78.77 102.51 48.02
C ILE A 145 -79.07 103.85 48.78
N VAL A 146 -80.03 104.71 48.35
CA VAL A 146 -80.57 105.95 49.00
C VAL A 146 -79.86 107.26 48.59
N ASN A 147 -80.51 108.34 48.12
CA ASN A 147 -81.89 108.66 47.67
C ASN A 147 -81.88 109.98 46.83
N ALA A 148 -82.81 110.20 45.87
CA ALA A 148 -83.60 111.45 45.70
C ALA A 148 -84.36 111.53 44.34
N PRO A 149 -85.66 111.91 44.31
CA PRO A 149 -86.51 111.74 43.12
C PRO A 149 -86.57 112.93 42.13
N ALA A 150 -87.37 112.73 41.07
CA ALA A 150 -87.83 113.67 40.03
C ALA A 150 -86.92 113.88 38.80
N ALA A 151 -85.58 113.88 38.91
CA ALA A 151 -84.73 113.53 37.76
C ALA A 151 -84.75 112.00 37.47
N GLU A 152 -85.06 111.25 38.53
CA GLU A 152 -85.08 109.80 38.65
C GLU A 152 -85.97 109.11 37.60
N VAL A 153 -87.01 109.74 37.03
CA VAL A 153 -87.86 109.11 36.00
C VAL A 153 -87.19 109.05 34.62
N GLU A 154 -86.33 110.01 34.30
CA GLU A 154 -85.54 109.99 33.07
C GLU A 154 -84.26 109.16 33.25
N GLN A 155 -83.65 109.23 34.44
CA GLN A 155 -82.60 108.27 34.84
C GLN A 155 -83.11 106.83 34.82
N LEU A 156 -84.29 106.51 35.38
CA LEU A 156 -84.84 105.15 35.33
C LEU A 156 -85.14 104.68 33.90
N LYS A 157 -85.46 105.58 32.95
CA LYS A 157 -85.56 105.21 31.52
C LYS A 157 -84.19 104.96 30.88
N ALA A 158 -83.19 105.77 31.22
CA ALA A 158 -81.80 105.52 30.82
C ALA A 158 -81.24 104.23 31.45
N GLU A 159 -81.57 103.94 32.71
CA GLU A 159 -81.20 102.71 33.41
C GLU A 159 -81.97 101.50 32.89
N ILE A 160 -83.26 101.61 32.56
CA ILE A 160 -84.01 100.54 31.89
C ILE A 160 -83.38 100.22 30.53
N THR A 161 -83.01 101.22 29.73
CA THR A 161 -82.32 100.95 28.45
C THR A 161 -80.88 100.44 28.63
N GLN A 162 -80.17 100.87 29.68
CA GLN A 162 -78.86 100.34 30.05
C GLN A 162 -78.93 98.91 30.66
N LEU A 163 -80.00 98.57 31.36
CA LEU A 163 -80.29 97.23 31.88
C LEU A 163 -80.74 96.32 30.73
N GLN A 164 -81.55 96.81 29.79
CA GLN A 164 -81.88 96.06 28.56
C GLN A 164 -80.64 95.80 27.70
N SER A 165 -79.69 96.74 27.59
CA SER A 165 -78.44 96.49 26.87
C SER A 165 -77.51 95.56 27.64
N LYS A 166 -77.40 95.68 28.98
CA LYS A 166 -76.70 94.70 29.83
C LYS A 166 -77.32 93.29 29.72
N VAL A 167 -78.64 93.17 29.76
CA VAL A 167 -79.36 91.89 29.59
C VAL A 167 -79.08 91.31 28.21
N LYS A 168 -79.18 92.09 27.13
CA LYS A 168 -78.81 91.62 25.78
C LYS A 168 -77.35 91.19 25.68
N LEU A 169 -76.43 91.91 26.32
CA LEU A 169 -75.01 91.52 26.39
C LEU A 169 -74.80 90.25 27.22
N GLU A 170 -75.57 90.02 28.29
CA GLU A 170 -75.56 88.76 29.05
C GLU A 170 -76.24 87.61 28.29
N GLU A 171 -77.30 87.86 27.51
CA GLU A 171 -77.92 86.89 26.61
C GLU A 171 -76.96 86.51 25.47
N GLU A 172 -76.24 87.47 24.90
CA GLU A 172 -75.15 87.22 23.95
C GLU A 172 -74.01 86.43 24.59
N LYS A 173 -73.56 86.78 25.81
CA LYS A 173 -72.55 86.01 26.55
C LYS A 173 -73.04 84.59 26.83
N ARG A 174 -74.26 84.41 27.32
CA ARG A 174 -74.88 83.09 27.55
C ARG A 174 -74.95 82.29 26.26
N THR A 175 -75.36 82.90 25.15
CA THR A 175 -75.42 82.25 23.83
C THR A 175 -74.03 81.87 23.31
N LYS A 176 -73.04 82.76 23.46
CA LYS A 176 -71.64 82.48 23.09
C LYS A 176 -71.02 81.39 23.98
N SER A 177 -71.30 81.38 25.27
CA SER A 177 -70.89 80.33 26.21
C SER A 177 -71.59 79.00 25.96
N ILE A 178 -72.88 78.98 25.63
CA ILE A 178 -73.60 77.75 25.23
C ILE A 178 -73.08 77.22 23.89
N SER A 179 -72.76 78.10 22.93
CA SER A 179 -72.13 77.73 21.66
C SER A 179 -70.71 77.18 21.89
N LEU A 180 -69.93 77.80 22.78
CA LEU A 180 -68.61 77.33 23.18
C LEU A 180 -68.69 75.98 23.90
N LEU A 181 -69.63 75.80 24.84
CA LEU A 181 -69.87 74.52 25.52
C LEU A 181 -70.33 73.43 24.53
N ARG A 182 -71.15 73.77 23.54
CA ARG A 182 -71.52 72.84 22.44
C ARG A 182 -70.31 72.48 21.60
N ALA A 183 -69.47 73.44 21.23
CA ALA A 183 -68.24 73.20 20.47
C ALA A 183 -67.20 72.39 21.27
N VAL A 184 -67.05 72.66 22.57
CA VAL A 184 -66.20 71.90 23.49
C VAL A 184 -66.72 70.48 23.65
N ARG A 185 -68.03 70.28 23.86
CA ARG A 185 -68.64 68.93 23.95
C ARG A 185 -68.53 68.18 22.62
N GLN A 186 -68.70 68.83 21.49
CA GLN A 186 -68.53 68.22 20.17
C GLN A 186 -67.05 67.85 19.92
N LYS A 187 -66.10 68.71 20.31
CA LYS A 187 -64.67 68.38 20.28
C LYS A 187 -64.33 67.23 21.22
N LEU A 188 -64.87 67.21 22.45
CA LEU A 188 -64.65 66.12 23.41
C LEU A 188 -65.11 64.78 22.82
N VAL A 189 -66.36 64.70 22.36
CA VAL A 189 -66.93 63.50 21.74
C VAL A 189 -66.20 63.11 20.46
N GLN A 190 -65.65 64.07 19.71
CA GLN A 190 -64.79 63.76 18.57
C GLN A 190 -63.45 63.18 19.04
N THR A 191 -62.76 63.79 20.02
CA THR A 191 -61.52 63.24 20.58
C THR A 191 -61.71 61.90 21.28
N GLU A 192 -62.89 61.61 21.85
CA GLU A 192 -63.25 60.29 22.40
C GLU A 192 -63.39 59.24 21.27
N LYS A 193 -64.01 59.61 20.15
CA LYS A 193 -64.09 58.75 18.95
C LYS A 193 -62.72 58.53 18.30
N ASP A 194 -61.95 59.60 18.12
CA ASP A 194 -60.62 59.54 17.51
C ASP A 194 -59.68 58.70 18.40
N LYS A 195 -59.74 58.90 19.73
CA LYS A 195 -59.03 58.06 20.70
C LYS A 195 -59.49 56.60 20.62
N SER A 196 -60.80 56.33 20.56
CA SER A 196 -61.31 54.95 20.42
C SER A 196 -60.91 54.30 19.09
N ALA A 197 -60.77 55.06 18.01
CA ALA A 197 -60.28 54.57 16.73
C ALA A 197 -58.78 54.24 16.80
N ILE A 198 -57.97 55.15 17.38
CA ILE A 198 -56.53 54.92 17.62
C ILE A 198 -56.31 53.73 18.57
N GLU A 199 -57.14 53.55 19.59
CA GLU A 199 -57.11 52.38 20.47
C GLU A 199 -57.44 51.09 19.72
N MET A 200 -58.43 51.10 18.82
CA MET A 200 -58.73 49.94 17.95
C MET A 200 -57.63 49.64 16.93
N GLU A 201 -57.00 50.66 16.33
CA GLU A 201 -55.87 50.49 15.41
C GLU A 201 -54.62 49.96 16.14
N LEU A 202 -54.34 50.48 17.34
CA LEU A 202 -53.25 50.00 18.20
C LEU A 202 -53.47 48.54 18.63
N ASP A 203 -54.71 48.18 18.99
CA ASP A 203 -55.10 46.80 19.27
C ASP A 203 -54.97 45.89 18.05
N GLY A 204 -55.27 46.41 16.85
CA GLY A 204 -55.08 45.71 15.57
C GLY A 204 -53.60 45.45 15.30
N LEU A 205 -52.75 46.47 15.41
CA LEU A 205 -51.30 46.37 15.23
C LEU A 205 -50.65 45.48 16.29
N ASN A 206 -51.10 45.52 17.55
CA ASN A 206 -50.64 44.61 18.61
C ASN A 206 -51.01 43.15 18.29
N LYS A 207 -52.21 42.88 17.76
CA LYS A 207 -52.62 41.55 17.31
C LYS A 207 -51.82 41.08 16.09
N GLU A 208 -51.61 41.95 15.10
CA GLU A 208 -50.84 41.63 13.89
C GLU A 208 -49.36 41.35 14.20
N THR A 209 -48.74 42.17 15.05
CA THR A 209 -47.35 41.95 15.50
C THR A 209 -47.22 40.73 16.40
N SER A 210 -48.19 40.46 17.28
CA SER A 210 -48.26 39.21 18.06
C SER A 210 -48.42 37.98 17.17
N ASN A 211 -49.25 38.04 16.12
CA ASN A 211 -49.42 36.95 15.17
C ASN A 211 -48.13 36.68 14.39
N LYS A 212 -47.50 37.72 13.84
CA LYS A 212 -46.20 37.61 13.14
C LYS A 212 -45.10 37.09 14.06
N ALA A 213 -45.08 37.49 15.33
CA ALA A 213 -44.15 36.95 16.32
C ALA A 213 -44.38 35.44 16.58
N ALA A 214 -45.63 35.00 16.62
CA ALA A 214 -45.97 33.58 16.74
C ALA A 214 -45.63 32.79 15.45
N GLU A 215 -45.86 33.35 14.27
CA GLU A 215 -45.45 32.79 12.98
C GLU A 215 -43.94 32.58 12.92
N PHE A 216 -43.14 33.61 13.24
CA PHE A 216 -41.68 33.48 13.31
C PHE A 216 -41.20 32.49 14.38
N GLN A 217 -41.90 32.35 15.51
CA GLN A 217 -41.58 31.31 16.49
C GLN A 217 -41.88 29.90 15.97
N ASN A 218 -42.99 29.72 15.24
CA ASN A 218 -43.34 28.44 14.61
C ASN A 218 -42.37 28.07 13.48
N GLU A 219 -42.01 29.03 12.62
CA GLU A 219 -41.00 28.83 11.58
C GLU A 219 -39.63 28.52 12.18
N LYS A 220 -39.21 29.25 13.23
CA LYS A 220 -37.97 28.96 13.96
C LYS A 220 -37.98 27.53 14.54
N ALA A 221 -39.04 27.15 15.25
CA ALA A 221 -39.16 25.81 15.84
C ALA A 221 -39.11 24.72 14.75
N ARG A 222 -39.75 24.95 13.61
CA ARG A 222 -39.69 24.05 12.45
C ARG A 222 -38.28 23.96 11.85
N LEU A 223 -37.57 25.08 11.68
CA LEU A 223 -36.19 25.09 11.17
C LEU A 223 -35.20 24.44 12.15
N GLU A 224 -35.40 24.62 13.46
CA GLU A 224 -34.66 23.90 14.51
C GLU A 224 -34.95 22.39 14.46
N GLU A 225 -36.20 21.98 14.21
CA GLU A 225 -36.54 20.57 14.01
C GLU A 225 -35.90 20.00 12.72
N GLU A 226 -36.00 20.69 11.58
CA GLU A 226 -35.41 20.27 10.31
C GLU A 226 -33.87 20.18 10.39
N LEU A 227 -33.21 21.10 11.11
CA LEU A 227 -31.78 20.99 11.46
C LEU A 227 -31.49 19.76 12.33
N SER A 228 -32.30 19.50 13.36
CA SER A 228 -32.11 18.33 14.24
C SER A 228 -32.26 17.01 13.48
N ARG A 229 -33.29 16.90 12.62
CA ARG A 229 -33.55 15.75 11.75
C ARG A 229 -32.39 15.53 10.78
N THR A 230 -31.88 16.61 10.16
CA THR A 230 -30.73 16.54 9.25
C THR A 230 -29.46 16.09 9.97
N ARG A 231 -29.19 16.62 11.16
CA ARG A 231 -28.04 16.23 11.99
C ARG A 231 -28.11 14.77 12.43
N ILE A 232 -29.29 14.28 12.82
CA ILE A 232 -29.53 12.87 13.14
C ILE A 232 -29.32 11.99 11.91
N ALA A 233 -29.84 12.37 10.74
CA ALA A 233 -29.65 11.62 9.49
C ALA A 233 -28.17 11.53 9.09
N GLN A 234 -27.42 12.62 9.16
CA GLN A 234 -25.97 12.65 8.94
C GLN A 234 -25.23 11.75 9.95
N GLN A 235 -25.57 11.82 11.23
CA GLN A 235 -24.96 10.97 12.27
C GLN A 235 -25.26 9.48 12.04
N GLN A 236 -26.47 9.14 11.58
CA GLN A 236 -26.82 7.77 11.18
C GLN A 236 -26.05 7.31 9.92
N GLN A 237 -25.86 8.17 8.92
CA GLN A 237 -25.04 7.85 7.74
C GLN A 237 -23.56 7.64 8.13
N LEU A 238 -22.98 8.52 8.95
CA LEU A 238 -21.62 8.36 9.48
C LEU A 238 -21.48 7.08 10.32
N SER A 239 -22.47 6.73 11.14
CA SER A 239 -22.51 5.47 11.89
C SER A 239 -22.54 4.25 10.96
N LYS A 240 -23.40 4.25 9.93
CA LYS A 240 -23.48 3.19 8.93
C LYS A 240 -22.15 3.00 8.18
N MET A 241 -21.52 4.09 7.74
CA MET A 241 -20.22 4.04 7.04
C MET A 241 -19.08 3.57 7.95
N ARG A 242 -19.01 4.05 9.20
CA ARG A 242 -18.03 3.55 10.18
C ARG A 242 -18.16 2.04 10.38
N HIS A 243 -19.38 1.54 10.53
CA HIS A 243 -19.63 0.12 10.75
C HIS A 243 -19.45 -0.74 9.48
N SER A 244 -19.62 -0.19 8.26
CA SER A 244 -19.24 -0.91 7.03
C SER A 244 -17.71 -1.02 6.90
N PHE A 245 -16.96 0.07 7.13
CA PHE A 245 -15.49 0.04 7.13
C PHE A 245 -14.91 -0.86 8.23
N GLU A 246 -15.56 -0.91 9.40
CA GLU A 246 -15.18 -1.82 10.50
C GLU A 246 -15.34 -3.29 10.10
N ARG A 247 -16.49 -3.66 9.52
CA ARG A 247 -16.73 -5.01 8.97
C ARG A 247 -15.75 -5.38 7.85
N GLU A 248 -15.49 -4.46 6.94
CA GLU A 248 -14.53 -4.64 5.84
C GLU A 248 -13.10 -4.84 6.36
N THR A 249 -12.69 -4.01 7.33
CA THR A 249 -11.39 -4.14 8.02
C THR A 249 -11.28 -5.49 8.75
N GLN A 250 -12.34 -5.95 9.41
CA GLN A 250 -12.38 -7.26 10.06
C GLN A 250 -12.32 -8.41 9.05
N HIS A 251 -13.02 -8.28 7.91
CA HIS A 251 -13.00 -9.25 6.82
C HIS A 251 -11.60 -9.39 6.22
N MET A 252 -10.96 -8.27 5.85
CA MET A 252 -9.59 -8.24 5.32
C MET A 252 -8.58 -8.83 6.31
N ARG A 253 -8.69 -8.52 7.61
CA ARG A 253 -7.84 -9.14 8.65
C ARG A 253 -8.02 -10.66 8.69
N SER A 254 -9.27 -11.15 8.70
CA SER A 254 -9.55 -12.59 8.72
C SER A 254 -9.11 -13.30 7.44
N GLN A 255 -9.14 -12.61 6.28
CA GLN A 255 -8.56 -13.12 5.04
C GLN A 255 -7.04 -13.25 5.15
N PHE A 256 -6.32 -12.18 5.53
CA PHE A 256 -4.87 -12.22 5.69
C PHE A 256 -4.40 -13.27 6.71
N GLU A 257 -5.16 -13.48 7.79
CA GLU A 257 -4.90 -14.51 8.79
C GLU A 257 -5.03 -15.94 8.20
N ARG A 258 -6.10 -16.20 7.42
CA ARG A 258 -6.27 -17.49 6.69
C ARG A 258 -5.19 -17.69 5.64
N ASP A 259 -4.85 -16.66 4.87
CA ASP A 259 -3.82 -16.72 3.84
C ASP A 259 -2.43 -16.97 4.45
N ALA A 260 -2.14 -16.36 5.60
CA ALA A 260 -0.91 -16.59 6.36
C ALA A 260 -0.86 -18.02 6.93
N ALA A 261 -1.95 -18.52 7.53
CA ALA A 261 -2.05 -19.89 8.02
C ALA A 261 -1.89 -20.92 6.88
N THR A 262 -2.51 -20.66 5.72
CA THR A 262 -2.41 -21.52 4.52
C THR A 262 -0.98 -21.54 3.97
N LYS A 263 -0.33 -20.36 3.84
CA LYS A 263 1.09 -20.27 3.41
C LYS A 263 2.05 -20.93 4.40
N LYS A 264 1.77 -20.88 5.71
CA LYS A 264 2.54 -21.59 6.74
C LYS A 264 2.39 -23.10 6.58
N SER A 265 1.16 -23.60 6.46
CA SER A 265 0.88 -25.02 6.26
C SER A 265 1.52 -25.56 4.96
N GLN A 266 1.46 -24.79 3.86
CA GLN A 266 2.15 -25.16 2.61
C GLN A 266 3.67 -25.22 2.81
N SER A 267 4.28 -24.20 3.43
CA SER A 267 5.72 -24.19 3.75
C SER A 267 6.15 -25.39 4.61
N GLU A 268 5.30 -25.82 5.55
CA GLU A 268 5.53 -27.01 6.39
C GLU A 268 5.44 -28.32 5.58
N LEU A 269 4.47 -28.43 4.67
CA LEU A 269 4.35 -29.57 3.74
C LEU A 269 5.52 -29.65 2.74
N ASP A 270 5.96 -28.51 2.21
CA ASP A 270 7.10 -28.41 1.29
C ASP A 270 8.39 -28.83 2.01
N ALA A 271 8.59 -28.38 3.26
CA ALA A 271 9.73 -28.78 4.08
C ALA A 271 9.74 -30.29 4.42
N ILE A 272 8.57 -30.87 4.74
CA ILE A 272 8.42 -32.32 4.95
C ILE A 272 8.74 -33.09 3.65
N THR A 273 8.24 -32.60 2.51
CA THR A 273 8.45 -33.23 1.20
C THR A 273 9.93 -33.19 0.79
N ALA A 274 10.60 -32.04 0.97
CA ALA A 274 12.03 -31.89 0.74
C ALA A 274 12.86 -32.81 1.67
N LYS A 275 12.54 -32.86 2.96
CA LYS A 275 13.19 -33.78 3.92
C LYS A 275 13.05 -35.24 3.46
N ALA A 276 11.84 -35.66 3.10
CA ALA A 276 11.60 -37.02 2.62
C ALA A 276 12.29 -37.32 1.27
N ALA A 277 12.58 -36.31 0.44
CA ALA A 277 13.41 -36.48 -0.75
C ALA A 277 14.89 -36.71 -0.37
N TYR A 278 15.44 -35.90 0.54
CA TYR A 278 16.81 -36.08 1.04
C TYR A 278 17.02 -37.41 1.78
N GLU A 279 16.04 -37.90 2.55
CA GLU A 279 16.12 -39.21 3.21
C GLU A 279 16.12 -40.37 2.20
N ARG A 280 15.38 -40.27 1.09
CA ARG A 280 15.48 -41.22 -0.04
C ARG A 280 16.84 -41.14 -0.73
N GLU A 281 17.36 -39.94 -0.97
CA GLU A 281 18.69 -39.80 -1.59
C GLU A 281 19.81 -40.36 -0.71
N LEU A 282 19.76 -40.09 0.61
CA LEU A 282 20.73 -40.58 1.57
C LEU A 282 20.68 -42.11 1.72
N THR A 283 19.48 -42.71 1.71
CA THR A 283 19.35 -44.19 1.70
C THR A 283 19.83 -44.81 0.39
N MET A 284 19.57 -44.19 -0.78
CA MET A 284 20.17 -44.61 -2.06
C MET A 284 21.70 -44.53 -2.02
N ARG A 285 22.28 -43.40 -1.59
CA ARG A 285 23.73 -43.20 -1.47
C ARG A 285 24.38 -44.24 -0.52
N ASN A 286 23.77 -44.51 0.63
CA ASN A 286 24.25 -45.52 1.59
C ASN A 286 24.17 -46.95 1.00
N SER A 287 23.13 -47.28 0.24
CA SER A 287 23.05 -48.56 -0.47
C SER A 287 24.17 -48.68 -1.51
N LYS A 288 24.52 -47.57 -2.20
CA LYS A 288 25.59 -47.55 -3.20
C LYS A 288 26.98 -47.68 -2.57
N ILE A 289 27.22 -47.05 -1.42
CA ILE A 289 28.45 -47.23 -0.63
C ILE A 289 28.57 -48.71 -0.23
N SER A 290 27.49 -49.31 0.29
CA SER A 290 27.49 -50.73 0.70
C SER A 290 27.78 -51.70 -0.46
N GLN A 291 27.28 -51.41 -1.67
CA GLN A 291 27.62 -52.17 -2.89
C GLN A 291 29.09 -52.03 -3.28
N LEU A 292 29.67 -50.82 -3.19
CA LEU A 292 31.06 -50.57 -3.51
C LEU A 292 31.99 -51.24 -2.48
N ASP A 293 31.69 -51.15 -1.19
CA ASP A 293 32.41 -51.84 -0.12
C ASP A 293 32.38 -53.37 -0.30
N ALA A 294 31.23 -53.93 -0.70
CA ALA A 294 31.12 -55.36 -1.01
C ALA A 294 32.05 -55.76 -2.16
N ARG A 295 32.04 -55.00 -3.26
CA ARG A 295 32.91 -55.23 -4.43
C ARG A 295 34.40 -55.04 -4.11
N VAL A 296 34.76 -54.10 -3.23
CA VAL A 296 36.16 -53.91 -2.78
C VAL A 296 36.64 -55.10 -1.92
N ARG A 297 35.75 -55.68 -1.08
CA ARG A 297 36.06 -56.93 -0.35
C ARG A 297 36.20 -58.11 -1.31
N GLU A 298 35.30 -58.25 -2.27
CA GLU A 298 35.34 -59.29 -3.31
C GLU A 298 36.64 -59.24 -4.12
N LEU A 299 37.02 -58.08 -4.65
CA LEU A 299 38.28 -57.88 -5.38
C LEU A 299 39.52 -58.11 -4.50
N SER A 300 39.43 -57.86 -3.19
CA SER A 300 40.52 -58.19 -2.26
C SER A 300 40.67 -59.69 -2.07
N LEU A 301 39.57 -60.42 -1.92
CA LEU A 301 39.57 -61.90 -1.84
C LEU A 301 40.01 -62.55 -3.15
N GLU A 302 39.66 -61.96 -4.30
CA GLU A 302 40.14 -62.42 -5.61
C GLU A 302 41.65 -62.19 -5.78
N ARG A 303 42.16 -61.01 -5.40
CA ARG A 303 43.60 -60.73 -5.34
C ARG A 303 44.34 -61.76 -4.48
N ASP A 304 43.85 -62.01 -3.27
CA ASP A 304 44.51 -62.90 -2.32
C ASP A 304 44.49 -64.36 -2.83
N ARG A 305 43.37 -64.80 -3.41
CA ARG A 305 43.27 -66.09 -4.10
C ARG A 305 44.22 -66.22 -5.29
N LEU A 306 44.41 -65.16 -6.08
CA LEU A 306 45.37 -65.14 -7.19
C LEU A 306 46.82 -65.17 -6.67
N PHE A 307 47.10 -64.53 -5.53
CA PHE A 307 48.40 -64.60 -4.87
C PHE A 307 48.70 -66.03 -4.37
N ASP A 308 47.75 -66.68 -3.70
CA ASP A 308 47.87 -68.09 -3.28
C ASP A 308 48.11 -69.04 -4.47
N GLN A 309 47.41 -68.81 -5.59
CA GLN A 309 47.61 -69.58 -6.83
C GLN A 309 49.00 -69.36 -7.43
N LEU A 310 49.50 -68.12 -7.45
CA LEU A 310 50.87 -67.81 -7.90
C LEU A 310 51.92 -68.46 -6.98
N GLN A 311 51.71 -68.44 -5.66
CA GLN A 311 52.61 -69.08 -4.70
C GLN A 311 52.62 -70.61 -4.85
N SER A 312 51.45 -71.24 -5.06
CA SER A 312 51.35 -72.67 -5.37
C SER A 312 52.08 -73.01 -6.67
N LYS A 313 51.91 -72.20 -7.72
CA LYS A 313 52.59 -72.41 -9.01
C LYS A 313 54.10 -72.17 -8.93
N HIS A 314 54.55 -71.25 -8.08
CA HIS A 314 55.98 -71.07 -7.80
C HIS A 314 56.58 -72.31 -7.14
N ALA A 315 55.95 -72.85 -6.10
CA ALA A 315 56.38 -74.07 -5.43
C ALA A 315 56.34 -75.32 -6.34
N GLU A 316 55.35 -75.41 -7.25
CA GLU A 316 55.34 -76.44 -8.31
C GLU A 316 56.56 -76.30 -9.23
N ILE A 317 56.86 -75.08 -9.70
CA ILE A 317 58.01 -74.80 -10.56
C ILE A 317 59.32 -75.16 -9.85
N GLU A 318 59.53 -74.68 -8.61
CA GLU A 318 60.71 -75.02 -7.79
C GLU A 318 60.86 -76.54 -7.61
N SER A 319 59.76 -77.26 -7.38
CA SER A 319 59.77 -78.73 -7.29
C SER A 319 60.11 -79.40 -8.63
N THR A 320 59.68 -78.86 -9.77
CA THR A 320 60.09 -79.38 -11.09
C THR A 320 61.55 -79.08 -11.41
N THR A 321 62.07 -77.91 -11.02
CA THR A 321 63.50 -77.57 -11.17
C THR A 321 64.36 -78.50 -10.33
N ALA A 322 64.06 -78.68 -9.04
CA ALA A 322 64.81 -79.59 -8.17
C ALA A 322 64.82 -81.05 -8.68
N ARG A 323 63.72 -81.52 -9.30
CA ARG A 323 63.67 -82.82 -9.98
C ARG A 323 64.49 -82.86 -11.27
N HIS A 324 64.54 -81.75 -12.02
CA HIS A 324 65.38 -81.65 -13.20
C HIS A 324 66.86 -81.71 -12.82
N ASP A 325 67.27 -80.96 -11.80
CA ASP A 325 68.64 -80.96 -11.25
C ASP A 325 69.03 -82.36 -10.74
N GLU A 326 68.12 -83.06 -10.05
CA GLU A 326 68.34 -84.45 -9.62
C GLU A 326 68.51 -85.41 -10.81
N ILE A 327 67.64 -85.31 -11.84
CA ILE A 327 67.74 -86.14 -13.06
C ILE A 327 69.04 -85.83 -13.81
N GLN A 328 69.44 -84.55 -13.90
CA GLN A 328 70.68 -84.13 -14.53
C GLN A 328 71.91 -84.65 -13.76
N GLY A 329 71.89 -84.62 -12.42
CA GLY A 329 72.91 -85.21 -11.57
C GLY A 329 73.06 -86.72 -11.80
N ARG A 330 71.94 -87.46 -11.76
CA ARG A 330 71.91 -88.91 -12.04
C ARG A 330 72.35 -89.24 -13.48
N ALA A 331 72.00 -88.41 -14.45
CA ALA A 331 72.45 -88.58 -15.84
C ALA A 331 73.96 -88.34 -15.99
N GLY A 332 74.53 -87.38 -15.25
CA GLY A 332 75.97 -87.20 -15.12
C GLY A 332 76.66 -88.41 -14.50
N GLU A 333 76.13 -88.93 -13.39
CA GLU A 333 76.65 -90.13 -12.73
C GLU A 333 76.61 -91.36 -13.66
N LEU A 334 75.49 -91.59 -14.35
CA LEU A 334 75.36 -92.66 -15.34
C LEU A 334 76.31 -92.47 -16.54
N GLN A 335 76.60 -91.24 -16.96
CA GLN A 335 77.59 -90.96 -17.99
C GLN A 335 79.02 -91.25 -17.52
N HIS A 336 79.34 -90.98 -16.25
CA HIS A 336 80.60 -91.41 -15.64
C HIS A 336 80.70 -92.94 -15.57
N GLN A 337 79.70 -93.62 -15.02
CA GLN A 337 79.66 -95.09 -14.98
C GLN A 337 79.73 -95.73 -16.38
N LEU A 338 79.11 -95.11 -17.39
CA LEU A 338 79.20 -95.55 -18.78
C LEU A 338 80.62 -95.38 -19.32
N ASN A 339 81.28 -94.25 -19.07
CA ASN A 339 82.67 -94.02 -19.45
C ASN A 339 83.61 -95.02 -18.75
N ASP A 340 83.50 -95.18 -17.44
CA ASP A 340 84.30 -96.14 -16.66
C ASP A 340 84.11 -97.58 -17.18
N SER A 341 82.86 -97.96 -17.48
CA SER A 341 82.55 -99.27 -18.08
C SER A 341 83.06 -99.41 -19.52
N ARG A 342 83.15 -98.32 -20.28
CA ARG A 342 83.67 -98.27 -21.64
C ARG A 342 85.19 -98.40 -21.64
N ASP A 343 85.87 -97.77 -20.71
CA ASP A 343 87.32 -97.85 -20.54
C ASP A 343 87.71 -99.24 -19.99
N HIS A 344 86.91 -99.80 -19.06
CA HIS A 344 87.04 -101.20 -18.64
C HIS A 344 86.74 -102.17 -19.80
N LEU A 345 85.73 -101.92 -20.64
CA LEU A 345 85.46 -102.70 -21.85
C LEU A 345 86.55 -102.53 -22.91
N ALA A 346 87.25 -101.40 -22.98
CA ALA A 346 88.40 -101.23 -23.87
C ALA A 346 89.57 -102.12 -23.41
N ALA A 347 89.91 -102.08 -22.11
CA ALA A 347 90.90 -102.99 -21.53
C ALA A 347 90.49 -104.47 -21.68
N LEU A 348 89.22 -104.81 -21.44
CA LEU A 348 88.70 -106.15 -21.67
C LEU A 348 88.63 -106.53 -23.16
N LEU A 349 88.54 -105.58 -24.10
CA LEU A 349 88.63 -105.86 -25.54
C LEU A 349 90.07 -106.07 -25.98
N GLU A 350 91.04 -105.39 -25.38
CA GLU A 350 92.47 -105.75 -25.52
C GLU A 350 92.72 -107.16 -24.96
N GLU A 351 92.22 -107.48 -23.76
CA GLU A 351 92.25 -108.84 -23.22
C GLU A 351 91.47 -109.85 -24.07
N VAL A 352 90.34 -109.49 -24.68
CA VAL A 352 89.51 -110.40 -25.49
C VAL A 352 90.03 -110.56 -26.91
N ASP A 353 90.72 -109.60 -27.51
CA ASP A 353 91.43 -109.82 -28.77
C ASP A 353 92.76 -110.57 -28.54
N ASN A 354 93.39 -110.41 -27.37
CA ASN A 354 94.41 -111.36 -26.88
C ASN A 354 93.81 -112.77 -26.70
N LEU A 355 92.66 -112.90 -26.04
CA LEU A 355 92.00 -114.19 -25.84
C LEU A 355 91.36 -114.75 -27.11
N ARG A 356 91.03 -113.97 -28.14
CA ARG A 356 90.52 -114.47 -29.44
C ARG A 356 91.62 -115.01 -30.34
N GLN A 357 92.86 -114.56 -30.15
CA GLN A 357 94.03 -115.29 -30.65
C GLN A 357 94.10 -116.70 -30.01
N LEU A 358 93.63 -116.89 -28.77
CA LEU A 358 93.46 -118.20 -28.12
C LEU A 358 92.11 -118.89 -28.39
N SER A 359 91.06 -118.13 -28.70
CA SER A 359 89.63 -118.54 -28.61
C SER A 359 88.88 -118.34 -29.93
N SER A 360 89.53 -118.68 -31.05
CA SER A 360 88.85 -118.92 -32.34
C SER A 360 88.05 -120.25 -32.35
N SER A 361 87.83 -120.85 -31.18
CA SER A 361 87.09 -122.09 -30.92
C SER A 361 85.68 -121.85 -30.35
N GLN A 362 84.67 -122.31 -31.10
CA GLN A 362 83.34 -122.79 -30.63
C GLN A 362 82.30 -121.80 -30.03
N VAL A 363 81.64 -121.07 -30.94
CA VAL A 363 80.19 -121.17 -31.27
C VAL A 363 79.15 -121.53 -30.17
N ASN A 364 78.26 -120.56 -29.89
CA ASN A 364 76.77 -120.53 -29.76
C ASN A 364 75.91 -121.67 -29.13
N GLY A 365 74.75 -121.27 -28.61
CA GLY A 365 73.54 -122.09 -28.40
C GLY A 365 72.24 -121.25 -28.47
N GLU A 366 71.11 -121.82 -28.95
CA GLU A 366 69.94 -121.03 -29.41
C GLU A 366 68.70 -121.01 -28.49
N ASP A 367 68.61 -121.86 -27.46
CA ASP A 367 67.33 -122.10 -26.76
C ASP A 367 66.75 -120.90 -25.96
N GLY A 368 67.54 -119.86 -25.71
CA GLY A 368 67.08 -118.65 -25.03
C GLY A 368 65.97 -117.89 -25.78
N TYR A 369 66.05 -117.84 -27.12
CA TYR A 369 65.16 -117.02 -27.95
C TYR A 369 63.68 -117.40 -27.84
N ARG A 370 63.37 -118.69 -27.57
CA ARG A 370 61.98 -119.16 -27.50
C ARG A 370 61.24 -118.72 -26.23
N LYS A 371 61.95 -118.57 -25.10
CA LYS A 371 61.36 -118.03 -23.87
C LYS A 371 61.13 -116.52 -23.99
N LEU A 372 62.13 -115.80 -24.52
CA LEU A 372 62.06 -114.37 -24.77
C LEU A 372 60.85 -114.01 -25.66
N LEU A 373 60.58 -114.79 -26.71
CA LEU A 373 59.45 -114.54 -27.61
C LEU A 373 58.08 -114.62 -26.90
N ALA A 374 57.90 -115.57 -25.98
CA ALA A 374 56.66 -115.73 -25.22
C ALA A 374 56.47 -114.62 -24.16
N GLU A 375 57.58 -114.21 -23.52
CA GLU A 375 57.59 -113.10 -22.56
C GLU A 375 57.24 -111.77 -23.24
N VAL A 376 57.83 -111.49 -24.41
CA VAL A 376 57.51 -110.34 -25.26
C VAL A 376 56.04 -110.32 -25.69
N GLN A 377 55.47 -111.47 -26.07
CA GLN A 377 54.03 -111.57 -26.41
C GLN A 377 53.13 -111.24 -25.21
N SER A 378 53.45 -111.73 -24.02
CA SER A 378 52.74 -111.39 -22.77
C SER A 378 52.86 -109.89 -22.45
N GLN A 379 54.05 -109.33 -22.61
CA GLN A 379 54.32 -107.91 -22.40
C GLN A 379 53.50 -107.03 -23.36
N HIS A 380 53.44 -107.36 -24.66
CA HIS A 380 52.61 -106.63 -25.62
C HIS A 380 51.10 -106.76 -25.35
N ALA A 381 50.63 -107.92 -24.88
CA ALA A 381 49.23 -108.10 -24.48
C ALA A 381 48.86 -107.18 -23.29
N SER A 382 49.70 -107.13 -22.25
CA SER A 382 49.50 -106.23 -21.09
C SER A 382 49.62 -104.74 -21.47
N GLN A 383 50.57 -104.36 -22.33
CA GLN A 383 50.65 -103.02 -22.90
C GLN A 383 49.38 -102.63 -23.66
N THR A 384 48.81 -103.54 -24.45
CA THR A 384 47.57 -103.31 -25.21
C THR A 384 46.36 -103.13 -24.28
N ALA A 385 46.30 -103.91 -23.20
CA ALA A 385 45.28 -103.76 -22.15
C ALA A 385 45.39 -102.41 -21.41
N LEU A 386 46.61 -101.98 -21.07
CA LEU A 386 46.86 -100.67 -20.43
C LEU A 386 46.53 -99.50 -21.37
N LEU A 387 46.89 -99.59 -22.65
CA LEU A 387 46.59 -98.56 -23.65
C LEU A 387 45.08 -98.43 -23.91
N SER A 388 44.36 -99.55 -24.05
CA SER A 388 42.90 -99.53 -24.24
C SER A 388 42.15 -99.02 -22.98
N ALA A 389 42.59 -99.38 -21.78
CA ALA A 389 42.08 -98.79 -20.54
C ALA A 389 42.34 -97.28 -20.46
N ARG A 390 43.53 -96.82 -20.86
CA ARG A 390 43.87 -95.38 -20.87
C ARG A 390 43.09 -94.60 -21.94
N ILE A 391 42.82 -95.20 -23.10
CA ILE A 391 41.93 -94.62 -24.13
C ILE A 391 40.52 -94.45 -23.57
N SER A 392 39.93 -95.48 -22.98
CA SER A 392 38.58 -95.39 -22.39
C SER A 392 38.50 -94.35 -21.26
N GLN A 393 39.56 -94.21 -20.45
CA GLN A 393 39.66 -93.13 -19.47
C GLN A 393 39.68 -91.74 -20.14
N LEU A 394 40.51 -91.55 -21.17
CA LEU A 394 40.62 -90.29 -21.91
C LEU A 394 39.33 -89.93 -22.66
N GLU A 395 38.59 -90.91 -23.18
CA GLU A 395 37.26 -90.72 -23.77
C GLU A 395 36.26 -90.22 -22.73
N LYS A 396 36.28 -90.78 -21.51
CA LYS A 396 35.43 -90.30 -20.42
C LYS A 396 35.83 -88.89 -19.94
N GLU A 397 37.13 -88.66 -19.72
CA GLU A 397 37.68 -87.35 -19.37
C GLU A 397 37.28 -86.29 -20.41
N ARG A 398 37.29 -86.66 -21.71
CA ARG A 398 36.78 -85.81 -22.80
C ARG A 398 35.28 -85.55 -22.68
N THR A 399 34.43 -86.56 -22.47
CA THR A 399 32.96 -86.34 -22.38
C THR A 399 32.58 -85.51 -21.15
N ASP A 400 33.27 -85.70 -20.03
CA ASP A 400 33.06 -84.91 -18.80
C ASP A 400 33.46 -83.44 -19.06
N LEU A 401 34.61 -83.18 -19.73
CA LEU A 401 35.03 -81.83 -20.14
C LEU A 401 34.14 -81.16 -21.20
N GLU A 402 33.65 -81.92 -22.19
CA GLU A 402 32.68 -81.41 -23.18
C GLU A 402 31.35 -81.01 -22.51
N HIS A 403 30.94 -81.74 -21.46
CA HIS A 403 29.77 -81.41 -20.66
C HIS A 403 29.96 -80.11 -19.86
N ASP A 404 31.07 -79.97 -19.14
CA ASP A 404 31.37 -78.79 -18.32
C ASP A 404 31.60 -77.53 -19.19
N LEU A 405 32.25 -77.68 -20.35
CA LEU A 405 32.34 -76.60 -21.34
C LEU A 405 30.94 -76.22 -21.86
N GLY A 406 30.08 -77.22 -22.12
CA GLY A 406 28.68 -77.01 -22.49
C GLY A 406 27.84 -76.32 -21.41
N GLN A 407 28.10 -76.55 -20.12
CA GLN A 407 27.45 -75.85 -19.02
C GLN A 407 27.96 -74.40 -18.88
N THR A 408 29.27 -74.21 -18.87
CA THR A 408 29.90 -72.88 -18.68
C THR A 408 29.60 -71.92 -19.84
N LEU A 409 29.49 -72.42 -21.08
CA LEU A 409 29.02 -71.64 -22.22
C LEU A 409 27.54 -71.23 -22.06
N LYS A 410 26.67 -72.12 -21.58
CA LYS A 410 25.25 -71.80 -21.31
C LYS A 410 25.07 -70.79 -20.18
N ALA A 411 25.92 -70.83 -19.16
CA ALA A 411 25.95 -69.81 -18.11
C ALA A 411 26.34 -68.44 -18.70
N ARG A 412 27.49 -68.35 -19.38
CA ARG A 412 27.97 -67.11 -20.00
C ARG A 412 27.00 -66.51 -21.01
N LEU A 413 26.25 -67.32 -21.76
CA LEU A 413 25.21 -66.82 -22.65
C LEU A 413 24.07 -66.14 -21.89
N LYS A 414 23.60 -66.71 -20.77
CA LYS A 414 22.61 -66.06 -19.89
C LYS A 414 23.16 -64.78 -19.27
N ASP A 415 24.41 -64.76 -18.84
CA ASP A 415 25.05 -63.57 -18.27
C ASP A 415 25.11 -62.43 -19.31
N ILE A 416 25.43 -62.77 -20.57
CA ILE A 416 25.41 -61.83 -21.71
C ILE A 416 23.99 -61.33 -22.01
N GLU A 417 22.99 -62.20 -21.95
CA GLU A 417 21.57 -61.83 -22.14
C GLU A 417 21.06 -60.92 -21.01
N GLN A 418 21.41 -61.20 -19.75
CA GLN A 418 21.11 -60.31 -18.62
C GLN A 418 21.81 -58.96 -18.79
N MET A 419 23.11 -58.94 -19.09
CA MET A 419 23.86 -57.69 -19.29
C MET A 419 23.29 -56.85 -20.45
N ARG A 420 22.81 -57.48 -21.52
CA ARG A 420 22.09 -56.81 -22.62
C ARG A 420 20.74 -56.24 -22.15
N HIS A 421 19.96 -57.00 -21.37
CA HIS A 421 18.69 -56.53 -20.83
C HIS A 421 18.90 -55.35 -19.87
N GLU A 422 19.85 -55.44 -18.96
CA GLU A 422 20.23 -54.34 -18.06
C GLU A 422 20.71 -53.09 -18.80
N ALA A 423 21.50 -53.24 -19.86
CA ALA A 423 21.92 -52.12 -20.70
C ALA A 423 20.74 -51.47 -21.43
N HIS A 424 19.79 -52.27 -21.93
CA HIS A 424 18.57 -51.78 -22.57
C HIS A 424 17.67 -51.01 -21.57
N VAL A 425 17.45 -51.55 -20.36
CA VAL A 425 16.69 -50.86 -19.30
C VAL A 425 17.34 -49.52 -18.94
N LYS A 426 18.66 -49.49 -18.71
CA LYS A 426 19.39 -48.25 -18.41
C LYS A 426 19.35 -47.24 -19.57
N SER A 427 19.23 -47.71 -20.82
CA SER A 427 19.05 -46.84 -21.99
C SER A 427 17.64 -46.23 -22.07
N LEU A 428 16.60 -46.93 -21.59
CA LEU A 428 15.25 -46.37 -21.47
C LEU A 428 15.17 -45.38 -20.29
N GLU A 429 15.69 -45.74 -19.12
CA GLU A 429 15.78 -44.86 -17.95
C GLU A 429 16.50 -43.54 -18.27
N TYR A 430 17.55 -43.59 -19.11
CA TYR A 430 18.25 -42.40 -19.58
C TYR A 430 17.42 -41.54 -20.55
N ALA A 431 16.66 -42.16 -21.46
CA ALA A 431 15.75 -41.45 -22.36
C ALA A 431 14.60 -40.77 -21.59
N ASP A 432 13.97 -41.49 -20.65
CA ASP A 432 12.93 -40.96 -19.76
C ASP A 432 13.48 -39.82 -18.90
N SER A 433 14.71 -39.94 -18.41
CA SER A 433 15.39 -38.89 -17.64
C SER A 433 15.64 -37.62 -18.47
N LEU A 434 16.07 -37.77 -19.73
CA LEU A 434 16.22 -36.65 -20.67
C LEU A 434 14.87 -35.99 -20.99
N GLN A 435 13.79 -36.75 -21.18
CA GLN A 435 12.45 -36.20 -21.39
C GLN A 435 11.98 -35.43 -20.14
N ASN A 436 12.09 -36.02 -18.94
CA ASN A 436 11.76 -35.35 -17.68
C ASN A 436 12.58 -34.06 -17.47
N MET A 437 13.83 -34.02 -17.93
CA MET A 437 14.65 -32.81 -17.89
C MET A 437 14.15 -31.76 -18.91
N ALA A 438 13.77 -32.16 -20.12
CA ALA A 438 13.22 -31.28 -21.14
C ALA A 438 11.89 -30.65 -20.68
N GLU A 439 10.96 -31.44 -20.14
CA GLU A 439 9.67 -30.97 -19.61
C GLU A 439 9.87 -29.97 -18.44
N ARG A 440 10.82 -30.23 -17.54
CA ARG A 440 11.18 -29.29 -16.46
C ARG A 440 11.78 -28.00 -17.01
N ASN A 441 12.64 -28.07 -18.02
CA ASN A 441 13.21 -26.89 -18.67
C ASN A 441 12.14 -26.05 -19.38
N GLU A 442 11.15 -26.69 -20.02
CA GLU A 442 10.00 -26.01 -20.62
C GLU A 442 9.14 -25.30 -19.55
N GLN A 443 8.85 -25.96 -18.43
CA GLN A 443 8.15 -25.36 -17.29
C GLN A 443 8.93 -24.18 -16.67
N ILE A 444 10.26 -24.28 -16.58
CA ILE A 444 11.14 -23.19 -16.15
C ILE A 444 11.04 -22.02 -17.14
N LEU A 445 11.14 -22.26 -18.45
CA LEU A 445 11.00 -21.22 -19.47
C LEU A 445 9.62 -20.54 -19.44
N ALA A 446 8.54 -21.30 -19.29
CA ALA A 446 7.18 -20.77 -19.16
C ALA A 446 7.00 -19.94 -17.88
N SER A 447 7.56 -20.39 -16.74
CA SER A 447 7.53 -19.61 -15.50
C SER A 447 8.36 -18.32 -15.59
N ASN A 448 9.53 -18.35 -16.23
CA ASN A 448 10.36 -17.18 -16.48
C ASN A 448 9.68 -16.17 -17.41
N ALA A 449 8.99 -16.62 -18.47
CA ALA A 449 8.18 -15.77 -19.31
C ALA A 449 7.05 -15.09 -18.51
N LYS A 450 6.36 -15.83 -17.63
CA LYS A 450 5.34 -15.26 -16.74
C LYS A 450 5.92 -14.25 -15.75
N ILE A 451 7.07 -14.55 -15.12
CA ILE A 451 7.79 -13.61 -14.24
C ILE A 451 8.11 -12.32 -15.00
N LYS A 452 8.63 -12.41 -16.23
CA LYS A 452 8.89 -11.24 -17.06
C LYS A 452 7.63 -10.42 -17.32
N THR A 453 6.51 -11.04 -17.74
CA THR A 453 5.27 -10.29 -17.97
C THR A 453 4.73 -9.59 -16.70
N LEU A 454 4.97 -10.15 -15.52
CA LEU A 454 4.62 -9.52 -14.24
C LEU A 454 5.58 -8.38 -13.87
N GLN A 455 6.87 -8.49 -14.21
CA GLN A 455 7.84 -7.39 -14.07
C GLN A 455 7.51 -6.23 -15.01
N ASP A 456 7.18 -6.51 -16.27
CA ASP A 456 6.77 -5.51 -17.26
C ASP A 456 5.48 -4.79 -16.81
N GLN A 457 4.49 -5.53 -16.28
CA GLN A 457 3.27 -4.94 -15.69
C GLN A 457 3.56 -4.09 -14.44
N LEU A 458 4.47 -4.52 -13.57
CA LEU A 458 4.85 -3.78 -12.36
C LEU A 458 5.56 -2.47 -12.73
N ALA A 459 6.49 -2.50 -13.69
CA ALA A 459 7.17 -1.30 -14.19
C ALA A 459 6.19 -0.28 -14.80
N LEU A 460 5.21 -0.75 -15.60
CA LEU A 460 4.13 0.10 -16.14
C LEU A 460 3.27 0.71 -15.02
N ALA A 461 2.94 -0.07 -13.98
CA ALA A 461 2.19 0.44 -12.83
C ALA A 461 2.99 1.46 -12.00
N GLU A 462 4.30 1.28 -11.85
CA GLU A 462 5.17 2.26 -11.18
C GLU A 462 5.32 3.56 -12.00
N GLN A 463 5.36 3.48 -13.32
CA GLN A 463 5.35 4.65 -14.22
C GLN A 463 4.01 5.40 -14.17
N ALA A 464 2.88 4.67 -14.13
CA ALA A 464 1.56 5.27 -13.92
C ALA A 464 1.46 5.95 -12.54
N ARG A 465 2.00 5.33 -11.48
CA ARG A 465 2.04 5.93 -10.14
C ARG A 465 2.95 7.16 -10.07
N SER A 466 4.10 7.16 -10.75
CA SER A 466 5.03 8.31 -10.71
C SER A 466 4.45 9.52 -11.45
N THR A 467 3.84 9.32 -12.62
CA THR A 467 3.12 10.38 -13.35
C THR A 467 1.93 10.93 -12.56
N GLN A 468 1.13 10.06 -11.91
CA GLN A 468 0.07 10.50 -11.00
C GLN A 468 0.63 11.27 -9.79
N THR A 469 1.77 10.86 -9.25
CA THR A 469 2.43 11.57 -8.12
C THR A 469 2.84 12.99 -8.54
N VAL A 470 3.42 13.16 -9.73
CA VAL A 470 3.78 14.48 -10.28
C VAL A 470 2.54 15.36 -10.48
N SER A 471 1.44 14.79 -11.00
CA SER A 471 0.16 15.51 -11.13
C SER A 471 -0.37 15.97 -9.76
N VAL A 472 -0.33 15.11 -8.74
CA VAL A 472 -0.75 15.47 -7.37
C VAL A 472 0.15 16.55 -6.76
N THR A 473 1.47 16.52 -6.99
CA THR A 473 2.35 17.61 -6.52
C THR A 473 2.08 18.93 -7.23
N ASN A 474 1.77 18.93 -8.53
CA ASN A 474 1.44 20.14 -9.27
C ASN A 474 0.12 20.76 -8.75
N LEU A 475 -0.93 19.95 -8.61
CA LEU A 475 -2.21 20.38 -8.02
C LEU A 475 -2.06 20.86 -6.57
N SER A 476 -1.14 20.27 -5.80
CA SER A 476 -0.82 20.74 -4.45
C SER A 476 -0.13 22.11 -4.44
N ASN A 477 0.72 22.39 -5.43
CA ASN A 477 1.35 23.70 -5.60
C ASN A 477 0.33 24.75 -6.04
N GLU A 478 -0.52 24.45 -7.02
CA GLU A 478 -1.62 25.31 -7.45
C GLU A 478 -2.57 25.65 -6.28
N LEU A 479 -2.95 24.66 -5.45
CA LEU A 479 -3.75 24.89 -4.25
C LEU A 479 -3.02 25.72 -3.18
N GLN A 480 -1.69 25.71 -3.14
CA GLN A 480 -0.89 26.55 -2.25
C GLN A 480 -0.82 27.99 -2.78
N GLU A 481 -0.65 28.19 -4.08
CA GLU A 481 -0.67 29.50 -4.74
C GLU A 481 -2.06 30.17 -4.67
N LEU A 482 -3.13 29.41 -4.89
CA LEU A 482 -4.50 29.89 -4.70
C LEU A 482 -4.76 30.26 -3.23
N LYS A 483 -4.18 29.54 -2.26
CA LYS A 483 -4.25 29.91 -0.84
C LYS A 483 -3.49 31.20 -0.52
N THR A 484 -2.28 31.39 -1.02
CA THR A 484 -1.52 32.63 -0.78
C THR A 484 -2.23 33.83 -1.43
N LEU A 485 -2.72 33.69 -2.66
CA LEU A 485 -3.51 34.70 -3.36
C LEU A 485 -4.80 35.05 -2.57
N THR A 486 -5.56 34.04 -2.13
CA THR A 486 -6.76 34.25 -1.30
C THR A 486 -6.42 34.96 0.02
N SER A 487 -5.29 34.62 0.66
CA SER A 487 -4.85 35.29 1.89
C SER A 487 -4.42 36.75 1.68
N ALA A 488 -3.86 37.08 0.50
CA ALA A 488 -3.50 38.43 0.12
C ALA A 488 -4.75 39.28 -0.23
N GLN A 489 -5.76 38.68 -0.88
CA GLN A 489 -7.05 39.33 -1.08
C GLN A 489 -7.77 39.57 0.25
N ALA A 490 -7.75 38.61 1.18
CA ALA A 490 -8.34 38.77 2.51
C ALA A 490 -7.67 39.89 3.32
N SER A 491 -6.35 40.04 3.26
CA SER A 491 -5.65 41.15 3.92
C SER A 491 -5.89 42.50 3.23
N GLN A 492 -6.04 42.53 1.90
CA GLN A 492 -6.45 43.73 1.15
C GLN A 492 -7.88 44.16 1.48
N ILE A 493 -8.82 43.22 1.66
CA ILE A 493 -10.18 43.52 2.13
C ILE A 493 -10.12 44.12 3.54
N ALA A 494 -9.34 43.53 4.45
CA ALA A 494 -9.19 44.04 5.82
C ALA A 494 -8.57 45.45 5.89
N THR A 495 -7.62 45.80 5.01
CA THR A 495 -7.07 47.17 4.96
C THR A 495 -8.07 48.16 4.38
N LEU A 496 -8.84 47.79 3.35
CA LEU A 496 -9.92 48.61 2.80
C LEU A 496 -11.06 48.83 3.79
N GLU A 497 -11.46 47.81 4.54
CA GLU A 497 -12.44 47.95 5.63
C GLU A 497 -11.97 48.91 6.72
N ASN A 498 -10.70 48.85 7.10
CA ASN A 498 -10.14 49.74 8.13
C ASN A 498 -10.02 51.18 7.63
N ALA A 499 -9.63 51.39 6.37
CA ALA A 499 -9.65 52.71 5.74
C ALA A 499 -11.08 53.28 5.63
N LEU A 500 -12.08 52.43 5.37
CA LEU A 500 -13.49 52.82 5.33
C LEU A 500 -14.02 53.19 6.73
N LYS A 501 -13.66 52.44 7.77
CA LYS A 501 -13.97 52.78 9.17
C LYS A 501 -13.33 54.12 9.56
N GLU A 502 -12.05 54.32 9.26
CA GLU A 502 -11.37 55.59 9.54
C GLU A 502 -11.99 56.78 8.76
N ALA A 503 -12.42 56.56 7.52
CA ALA A 503 -13.16 57.55 6.76
C ALA A 503 -14.52 57.89 7.39
N GLN A 504 -15.26 56.91 7.91
CA GLN A 504 -16.52 57.10 8.64
C GLN A 504 -16.29 57.84 9.97
N ASP A 505 -15.24 57.53 10.73
CA ASP A 505 -14.88 58.23 11.96
C ASP A 505 -14.52 59.70 11.68
N ARG A 506 -13.69 59.94 10.66
CA ARG A 506 -13.36 61.30 10.16
C ARG A 506 -14.63 62.04 9.72
N GLU A 507 -15.57 61.39 9.03
CA GLU A 507 -16.85 61.99 8.65
C GLU A 507 -17.71 62.32 9.88
N GLY A 508 -17.77 61.44 10.88
CA GLY A 508 -18.46 61.68 12.16
C GLY A 508 -17.89 62.89 12.92
N ILE A 509 -16.56 63.03 12.94
CA ILE A 509 -15.87 64.20 13.49
C ILE A 509 -16.28 65.46 12.71
N ILE A 510 -16.21 65.46 11.37
CA ILE A 510 -16.59 66.63 10.55
C ILE A 510 -18.09 66.98 10.72
N ARG A 511 -18.98 65.98 10.78
CA ARG A 511 -20.42 66.18 11.02
C ARG A 511 -20.69 66.79 12.40
N SER A 512 -19.99 66.36 13.45
CA SER A 512 -20.14 66.92 14.80
C SER A 512 -19.55 68.33 14.92
N GLN A 513 -18.40 68.60 14.28
CA GLN A 513 -17.85 69.96 14.15
C GLN A 513 -18.81 70.89 13.41
N ALA A 514 -19.38 70.45 12.29
CA ALA A 514 -20.38 71.21 11.55
C ALA A 514 -21.68 71.44 12.35
N HIS A 515 -22.03 70.55 13.29
CA HIS A 515 -23.14 70.77 14.22
C HIS A 515 -22.77 71.82 15.29
N SER A 516 -21.58 71.76 15.90
CA SER A 516 -21.12 72.78 16.85
C SER A 516 -21.08 74.16 16.21
N LEU A 517 -20.52 74.27 14.99
CA LEU A 517 -20.47 75.52 14.23
C LEU A 517 -21.86 76.06 13.86
N ARG A 518 -22.86 75.19 13.63
CA ARG A 518 -24.26 75.62 13.43
C ARG A 518 -24.88 76.15 14.72
N ASP A 519 -24.60 75.53 15.87
CA ASP A 519 -25.11 76.00 17.16
C ASP A 519 -24.38 77.24 17.67
N GLU A 520 -23.09 77.38 17.37
CA GLU A 520 -22.32 78.61 17.55
C GLU A 520 -22.84 79.74 16.65
N LEU A 521 -23.10 79.48 15.37
CA LEU A 521 -23.74 80.44 14.47
C LEU A 521 -25.13 80.85 14.98
N ARG A 522 -25.91 79.90 15.53
CA ARG A 522 -27.23 80.15 16.12
C ARG A 522 -27.14 80.98 17.42
N LYS A 523 -26.14 80.71 18.27
CA LYS A 523 -25.80 81.53 19.45
C LYS A 523 -25.38 82.94 19.03
N VAL A 524 -24.48 83.08 18.06
CA VAL A 524 -24.04 84.36 17.51
C VAL A 524 -25.22 85.13 16.91
N GLN A 525 -26.10 84.50 16.14
CA GLN A 525 -27.33 85.13 15.62
C GLN A 525 -28.24 85.61 16.77
N SER A 526 -28.43 84.82 17.84
CA SER A 526 -29.19 85.27 19.01
C SER A 526 -28.52 86.42 19.80
N GLY A 527 -27.19 86.45 19.85
CA GLY A 527 -26.40 87.53 20.44
C GLY A 527 -26.40 88.80 19.59
N VAL A 528 -26.40 88.67 18.26
CA VAL A 528 -26.58 89.78 17.31
C VAL A 528 -27.97 90.39 17.48
N LEU A 529 -29.04 89.58 17.50
CA LEU A 529 -30.41 90.05 17.77
C LEU A 529 -30.56 90.73 19.15
N SER A 530 -29.71 90.35 20.13
CA SER A 530 -29.64 90.99 21.44
C SER A 530 -28.90 92.34 21.40
N ASN A 531 -27.83 92.46 20.60
CA ASN A 531 -27.10 93.71 20.40
C ASN A 531 -27.82 94.69 19.45
N GLU A 532 -28.63 94.18 18.51
CA GLU A 532 -29.35 95.00 17.52
C GLU A 532 -30.45 95.85 18.16
N HIS A 533 -30.94 95.47 19.35
CA HIS A 533 -31.82 96.30 20.19
C HIS A 533 -31.17 97.60 20.71
N GLN A 534 -29.88 97.87 20.44
CA GLN A 534 -29.20 99.12 20.81
C GLN A 534 -28.54 99.87 19.64
N ARG A 535 -28.77 99.51 18.37
CA ARG A 535 -28.22 100.29 17.23
C ARG A 535 -29.25 100.71 16.19
N SER A 536 -29.08 101.94 15.73
CA SER A 536 -30.03 102.69 14.91
C SER A 536 -30.08 102.23 13.44
N ARG A 537 -31.25 102.36 12.82
CA ARG A 537 -31.46 102.30 11.36
C ARG A 537 -30.30 102.93 10.55
N GLY A 538 -29.71 102.17 9.63
CA GLY A 538 -28.80 102.75 8.63
C GLY A 538 -28.15 101.71 7.72
N VAL A 539 -28.37 101.85 6.41
CA VAL A 539 -27.57 101.28 5.30
C VAL A 539 -27.35 99.76 5.32
N GLY A 540 -28.20 99.03 4.58
CA GLY A 540 -27.88 97.67 4.12
C GLY A 540 -27.25 97.68 2.73
N PHE A 541 -26.47 96.65 2.40
CA PHE A 541 -26.06 96.31 1.03
C PHE A 541 -26.31 94.81 0.79
N PHE A 542 -26.96 94.48 -0.32
CA PHE A 542 -27.33 93.11 -0.67
C PHE A 542 -26.26 92.43 -1.55
N ALA A 543 -26.30 91.10 -1.52
CA ALA A 543 -25.40 90.16 -2.19
C ALA A 543 -25.30 90.31 -3.72
N ASN A 544 -24.28 89.66 -4.30
CA ASN A 544 -24.47 88.92 -5.55
C ASN A 544 -23.62 87.64 -5.59
N PHE A 545 -24.14 86.58 -6.23
CA PHE A 545 -23.47 85.29 -6.47
C PHE A 545 -23.73 84.85 -7.92
N SER A 546 -22.67 84.60 -8.71
CA SER A 546 -22.74 84.00 -10.06
C SER A 546 -21.34 83.45 -10.40
N THR A 547 -21.11 82.13 -10.39
CA THR A 547 -21.20 81.18 -11.52
C THR A 547 -20.31 81.49 -12.73
N SER A 548 -19.34 80.61 -13.02
CA SER A 548 -18.65 80.53 -14.31
C SER A 548 -18.15 79.11 -14.58
N THR A 549 -18.69 78.45 -15.60
CA THR A 549 -18.29 77.12 -16.10
C THR A 549 -18.31 77.12 -17.62
N THR A 550 -17.18 76.86 -18.28
CA THR A 550 -17.09 76.60 -19.73
C THR A 550 -15.83 75.78 -20.06
N ASP A 551 -15.95 74.89 -21.05
CA ASP A 551 -14.94 73.94 -21.49
C ASP A 551 -13.97 74.45 -22.59
N ALA A 552 -13.06 73.55 -23.00
CA ALA A 552 -12.43 73.39 -24.33
C ALA A 552 -10.95 73.80 -24.53
N THR A 553 -10.11 72.76 -24.57
CA THR A 553 -8.98 72.47 -25.51
C THR A 553 -8.66 73.49 -26.64
N PRO A 554 -7.37 73.66 -27.08
CA PRO A 554 -6.49 72.51 -27.40
C PRO A 554 -4.94 72.63 -27.24
N ARG A 555 -4.32 71.48 -26.90
CA ARG A 555 -3.20 70.77 -27.60
C ARG A 555 -1.98 71.56 -28.12
N ILE A 556 -0.74 71.15 -27.73
CA ILE A 556 0.46 70.83 -28.58
C ILE A 556 1.81 70.86 -27.78
N ASP A 557 2.63 69.81 -28.01
CA ASP A 557 4.10 69.61 -27.91
C ASP A 557 4.95 69.57 -26.59
N LEU A 558 6.18 69.07 -26.82
CA LEU A 558 7.26 68.46 -25.99
C LEU A 558 8.34 69.50 -25.55
N PRO A 559 9.52 69.19 -24.90
CA PRO A 559 10.27 67.91 -24.84
C PRO A 559 11.00 67.53 -23.49
N ASP A 560 11.77 66.41 -23.54
CA ASP A 560 13.06 66.09 -22.84
C ASP A 560 13.17 66.01 -21.28
N ASP A 561 14.04 65.19 -20.66
CA ASP A 561 14.79 63.97 -21.06
C ASP A 561 15.35 63.19 -19.82
N GLN A 562 15.62 61.87 -19.97
CA GLN A 562 16.39 60.92 -19.09
C GLN A 562 15.85 60.60 -17.66
N VAL A 563 16.25 59.53 -16.93
CA VAL A 563 17.33 58.51 -17.08
C VAL A 563 16.88 57.10 -16.62
N SER A 564 17.10 56.05 -17.45
CA SER A 564 17.31 54.58 -17.17
C SER A 564 16.44 53.78 -16.13
N THR A 565 16.31 52.43 -16.12
CA THR A 565 17.12 51.32 -16.70
C THR A 565 16.30 50.01 -16.86
N SER A 566 16.65 49.14 -17.85
CA SER A 566 16.40 47.66 -17.95
C SER A 566 14.96 47.08 -17.77
N ARG A 567 14.34 46.44 -18.79
CA ARG A 567 14.47 45.02 -19.27
C ARG A 567 14.04 43.97 -18.21
N ILE A 568 13.29 42.88 -18.49
CA ILE A 568 13.19 41.94 -19.63
C ILE A 568 11.70 41.48 -19.79
N SER A 569 10.98 41.73 -20.90
CA SER A 569 10.76 40.86 -22.09
C SER A 569 10.21 39.44 -21.87
N LEU A 570 8.93 39.21 -22.23
CA LEU A 570 8.43 37.95 -22.80
C LEU A 570 7.45 38.26 -23.95
N LYS A 571 7.27 37.34 -24.91
CA LYS A 571 6.66 37.62 -26.22
C LYS A 571 5.22 37.11 -26.36
N THR A 572 4.37 37.89 -27.03
CA THR A 572 3.03 37.51 -27.50
C THR A 572 2.72 38.15 -28.85
N THR A 573 2.76 37.37 -29.94
CA THR A 573 2.23 37.74 -31.28
C THR A 573 1.92 36.49 -32.10
N HIS A 574 0.63 36.33 -32.44
CA HIS A 574 0.01 35.53 -33.52
C HIS A 574 -1.33 34.97 -32.98
N ASP A 575 -2.46 35.06 -33.69
CA ASP A 575 -2.82 36.04 -34.73
C ASP A 575 -4.35 36.14 -34.76
N LEU A 576 -4.91 37.31 -35.12
CA LEU A 576 -6.37 37.48 -35.16
C LEU A 576 -6.89 37.57 -36.60
N ALA A 577 -7.33 36.43 -37.11
CA ALA A 577 -8.23 36.35 -38.26
C ALA A 577 -9.60 35.84 -37.78
N LEU A 578 -10.66 36.52 -38.23
CA LEU A 578 -12.04 36.10 -37.98
C LEU A 578 -12.37 34.88 -38.85
N ASP A 579 -13.16 33.95 -38.32
CA ASP A 579 -14.46 33.70 -38.96
C ASP A 579 -15.53 33.29 -37.91
N ASN A 580 -16.79 33.38 -38.30
CA ASN A 580 -17.95 33.35 -37.41
C ASN A 580 -18.93 32.25 -37.86
N SER A 581 -18.98 31.12 -37.16
CA SER A 581 -19.88 30.01 -37.46
C SER A 581 -20.56 29.43 -36.22
N LEU A 582 -21.73 28.83 -36.42
CA LEU A 582 -22.66 28.40 -35.36
C LEU A 582 -22.23 27.06 -34.72
N PRO A 583 -22.67 26.76 -33.50
CA PRO A 583 -22.35 25.50 -32.84
C PRO A 583 -22.99 24.29 -33.56
N VAL A 584 -22.14 23.47 -34.19
CA VAL A 584 -22.50 22.16 -34.78
C VAL A 584 -21.85 21.06 -33.93
N PRO A 585 -22.63 20.11 -33.36
CA PRO A 585 -22.11 19.12 -32.41
C PRO A 585 -21.64 17.83 -33.10
N ASP A 586 -20.58 17.90 -33.92
CA ASP A 586 -20.08 16.74 -34.70
C ASP A 586 -18.64 16.29 -34.33
N GLN A 587 -17.96 16.93 -33.37
CA GLN A 587 -16.57 16.59 -33.00
C GLN A 587 -16.41 15.43 -31.98
N GLU A 588 -17.50 14.85 -31.47
CA GLU A 588 -17.42 13.61 -30.66
C GLU A 588 -17.21 12.34 -31.50
N ALA A 589 -17.30 12.44 -32.84
CA ALA A 589 -17.29 11.30 -33.75
C ALA A 589 -15.91 10.99 -34.40
N GLU A 590 -14.89 11.83 -34.21
CA GLU A 590 -13.54 11.60 -34.78
C GLU A 590 -12.72 10.61 -33.92
N LEU A 591 -13.35 9.47 -33.62
CA LEU A 591 -12.73 8.26 -33.12
C LEU A 591 -11.53 7.91 -34.00
N ASN A 592 -10.40 7.61 -33.36
CA ASN A 592 -9.14 7.36 -34.06
C ASN A 592 -9.25 6.03 -34.85
N PHE A 593 -9.71 6.10 -36.12
CA PHE A 593 -10.06 4.94 -36.94
C PHE A 593 -8.88 3.98 -37.13
N GLU A 594 -7.64 4.48 -37.12
CA GLU A 594 -6.44 3.66 -37.14
C GLU A 594 -6.26 2.82 -35.86
N TYR A 595 -6.49 3.40 -34.68
CA TYR A 595 -6.50 2.66 -33.41
C TYR A 595 -7.57 1.58 -33.42
N LEU A 596 -8.82 1.93 -33.77
CA LEU A 596 -9.93 0.98 -33.81
C LEU A 596 -9.68 -0.13 -34.84
N ARG A 597 -9.12 0.19 -36.01
CA ARG A 597 -8.69 -0.77 -37.04
C ARG A 597 -7.61 -1.73 -36.54
N ASN A 598 -6.60 -1.22 -35.83
CA ASN A 598 -5.50 -2.03 -35.32
C ASN A 598 -5.97 -2.97 -34.19
N THR A 599 -6.84 -2.48 -33.29
CA THR A 599 -7.53 -3.34 -32.31
C THR A 599 -8.39 -4.41 -33.00
N LEU A 600 -9.19 -4.05 -34.01
CA LEU A 600 -10.02 -4.99 -34.77
C LEU A 600 -9.17 -6.09 -35.44
N LEU A 601 -8.03 -5.74 -36.02
CA LEU A 601 -7.09 -6.70 -36.62
C LEU A 601 -6.54 -7.69 -35.59
N GLN A 602 -6.03 -7.21 -34.45
CA GLN A 602 -5.47 -8.03 -33.38
C GLN A 602 -6.48 -9.05 -32.83
N PHE A 603 -7.75 -8.65 -32.70
CA PHE A 603 -8.84 -9.53 -32.27
C PHE A 603 -9.31 -10.54 -33.35
N LEU A 604 -9.03 -10.30 -34.64
CA LEU A 604 -9.37 -11.21 -35.74
C LEU A 604 -8.28 -12.24 -36.02
N GLU A 605 -7.02 -11.87 -35.80
CA GLU A 605 -5.83 -12.72 -35.88
C GLU A 605 -5.94 -13.94 -34.95
N HIS A 606 -6.24 -13.69 -33.66
CA HIS A 606 -6.45 -14.73 -32.66
C HIS A 606 -7.88 -15.29 -32.69
N LYS A 607 -8.05 -16.55 -33.14
CA LYS A 607 -9.37 -17.21 -33.21
C LYS A 607 -10.10 -17.22 -31.86
N GLU A 608 -9.38 -17.43 -30.76
CA GLU A 608 -9.97 -17.47 -29.41
C GLU A 608 -10.44 -16.11 -28.87
N MET A 609 -9.96 -14.99 -29.45
CA MET A 609 -10.28 -13.65 -28.99
C MET A 609 -11.52 -13.06 -29.66
N ARG A 610 -11.96 -13.62 -30.78
CA ARG A 610 -13.14 -13.17 -31.55
C ARG A 610 -14.46 -13.09 -30.74
N PRO A 611 -14.77 -13.98 -29.77
CA PRO A 611 -15.94 -13.82 -28.90
C PRO A 611 -15.89 -12.55 -28.03
N HIS A 612 -14.68 -12.12 -27.64
CA HIS A 612 -14.48 -10.86 -26.92
C HIS A 612 -14.65 -9.65 -27.84
N LEU A 613 -14.24 -9.75 -29.11
CA LEU A 613 -14.49 -8.73 -30.13
C LEU A 613 -15.98 -8.45 -30.34
N VAL A 614 -16.81 -9.51 -30.43
CA VAL A 614 -18.27 -9.37 -30.54
C VAL A 614 -18.87 -8.67 -29.32
N ARG A 615 -18.30 -8.88 -28.13
CA ARG A 615 -18.72 -8.17 -26.90
C ARG A 615 -18.34 -6.69 -26.92
N VAL A 616 -17.11 -6.36 -27.34
CA VAL A 616 -16.63 -4.96 -27.42
C VAL A 616 -17.38 -4.19 -28.52
N LEU A 617 -17.50 -4.76 -29.72
CA LEU A 617 -18.30 -4.18 -30.80
C LEU A 617 -19.77 -4.05 -30.44
N GLY A 618 -20.33 -5.00 -29.66
CA GLY A 618 -21.71 -4.90 -29.18
C GLY A 618 -21.97 -3.71 -28.26
N VAL A 619 -20.97 -3.26 -27.50
CA VAL A 619 -21.06 -2.04 -26.67
C VAL A 619 -20.88 -0.78 -27.53
N ILE A 620 -19.88 -0.75 -28.42
CA ILE A 620 -19.60 0.42 -29.27
C ILE A 620 -20.72 0.66 -30.29
N LEU A 621 -21.12 -0.38 -31.02
CA LEU A 621 -22.12 -0.32 -32.09
C LEU A 621 -23.55 -0.61 -31.60
N HIS A 622 -23.76 -0.66 -30.28
CA HIS A 622 -25.08 -0.78 -29.65
C HIS A 622 -25.95 -1.95 -30.19
N PHE A 623 -25.34 -3.12 -30.41
CA PHE A 623 -26.05 -4.29 -30.94
C PHE A 623 -27.19 -4.74 -30.03
N THR A 624 -28.32 -5.13 -30.60
CA THR A 624 -29.41 -5.73 -29.83
C THR A 624 -29.01 -7.09 -29.25
N PRO A 625 -29.59 -7.54 -28.12
CA PRO A 625 -29.28 -8.84 -27.52
C PRO A 625 -29.62 -10.06 -28.40
N GLN A 626 -30.26 -9.87 -29.56
CA GLN A 626 -30.45 -10.92 -30.57
C GLN A 626 -29.28 -10.96 -31.56
N GLU A 627 -28.81 -9.79 -32.02
CA GLU A 627 -27.64 -9.66 -32.91
C GLU A 627 -26.36 -10.13 -32.22
N THR A 628 -26.14 -9.76 -30.95
CA THR A 628 -24.97 -10.24 -30.19
C THR A 628 -24.94 -11.77 -30.12
N ARG A 629 -26.09 -12.44 -29.91
CA ARG A 629 -26.19 -13.90 -29.89
C ARG A 629 -25.94 -14.50 -31.27
N ARG A 630 -26.53 -13.91 -32.33
CA ARG A 630 -26.36 -14.35 -33.72
C ARG A 630 -24.89 -14.26 -34.17
N LEU A 631 -24.20 -13.19 -33.79
CA LEU A 631 -22.78 -12.99 -34.08
C LEU A 631 -21.88 -13.92 -33.26
N ALA A 632 -22.14 -14.06 -31.95
CA ALA A 632 -21.37 -14.98 -31.10
C ALA A 632 -21.48 -16.44 -31.56
N ALA A 633 -22.67 -16.91 -31.93
CA ALA A 633 -22.88 -18.24 -32.50
C ALA A 633 -22.11 -18.47 -33.81
N LYS A 634 -22.00 -17.44 -34.65
CA LYS A 634 -21.28 -17.46 -35.94
C LYS A 634 -19.76 -17.23 -35.82
N VAL A 635 -19.28 -17.05 -34.59
CA VAL A 635 -17.86 -16.88 -34.23
C VAL A 635 -17.34 -18.08 -33.43
N ALA A 636 -18.24 -18.86 -32.83
CA ALA A 636 -17.96 -20.17 -32.23
C ALA A 636 -17.96 -21.33 -33.25
N SER A 637 -18.32 -21.05 -34.51
CA SER A 637 -18.28 -21.95 -35.67
C SER A 637 -17.12 -21.62 -36.60
#